data_AF-A0A517W3D1-F1
#
_entry.id   AF-A0A517W3D1-F1
#
_cell.length_a   1.000
_cell.length_b   1.000
_cell.length_c   1.000
_cell.angle_alpha   90.00
_cell.angle_beta   90.00
_cell.angle_gamma   90.00
#
_symmetry.space_group_name_H-M   'P 1'
#
loop_
_entity.id
_entity.type
_entity.pdbx_description
1 polymer ?
#
loop_
_entity_poly.entity_id
_entity_poly.type
_entity_poly.pdbx_seq_one_letter_code
_entity_poly.pdbx_strand_id
1 'polypeptide(L)'
;MNSPLIANSNTVQQQNSVHGSYNMDSSQILKQLLALSEEYEEFSLEGNESDDVDQVISRKHLRKLLTALQARDAATLCHSRRVAFLAKGIATNLGWEGIHLKRLEIAALVHDIGKIGVPDHILFKPGKLTSDEIELMSHYHNIGLDVLQACRTDHEVLTILSQTRYHFSGATNGYQYIGSDVHQGARILAIADAYDSLATDQVYRSGKKHNEIMSILMESAGTQFDGNIVCALSRWEQNEKEVFHDALLEVNRLYQPKPFSEKEAQEANLISNIFSYLFQIESLYDGVYIVNSDLQFVIFSPGLEKLADIHATDVLGETWTSNSLPLTNKEGTSLTTAECSMNRVIANGKPMTTEYMLERPGGRLINIEVQSVPMFNDEGHLVGVAEIYRDLSRGLKRPQEFSDLKLAASMDALTSVANRGELETQLAIMLARINKEQNSPPLSIMFIDADHFKNINDTYGHSIGDDVLIELARLFQHETYSGELVGRYGGEEFVILCPETDLEHAVKKAERLRLAISNLKIENIIKTRLSASFGVAQAESGDTVESLFRRADKALYNAKETGRNRVCSLTSHQLLTGEEPAQVTSESTSDEMLFENTFNAFISSDIVVYKLGGFVNDNDAKLTEVNTSHAILRLGQTGLLPFWGKTDDRRPVEVEVEFGNFVKKTDGNKRSSTSQVEIKVRISPLGWVKQTTQFQQRANRVFRLLKNYFAAD
;
A
#
# COMPACT_ATOMS: atom_id res chain seq x y z
N MET A 1 -60.69 -45.72 -32.35
CA MET A 1 -59.28 -46.05 -32.12
C MET A 1 -58.43 -44.94 -32.74
N ASN A 2 -57.59 -44.33 -31.89
CA ASN A 2 -56.49 -43.39 -32.15
C ASN A 2 -56.80 -41.98 -32.71
N SER A 3 -57.02 -41.06 -31.77
CA SER A 3 -56.61 -39.64 -31.80
C SER A 3 -55.16 -39.50 -31.26
N PRO A 4 -54.50 -38.32 -31.22
CA PRO A 4 -54.90 -36.96 -31.66
C PRO A 4 -53.86 -36.28 -32.60
N LEU A 5 -54.25 -35.46 -33.58
CA LEU A 5 -54.75 -34.07 -33.56
C LEU A 5 -53.67 -32.99 -33.35
N ILE A 6 -53.37 -32.33 -34.46
CA ILE A 6 -52.61 -31.08 -34.61
C ILE A 6 -53.43 -29.93 -34.02
N ALA A 7 -52.83 -29.11 -33.15
CA ALA A 7 -53.41 -27.87 -32.67
C ALA A 7 -52.42 -26.71 -32.87
N ASN A 8 -52.84 -25.72 -33.66
CA ASN A 8 -52.31 -24.37 -33.64
C ASN A 8 -53.17 -23.54 -32.68
N SER A 9 -52.57 -22.80 -31.74
CA SER A 9 -52.75 -21.35 -31.54
C SER A 9 -52.39 -20.87 -30.12
N ASN A 10 -51.51 -19.87 -30.12
CA ASN A 10 -51.37 -18.74 -29.20
C ASN A 10 -50.58 -18.83 -27.87
N THR A 11 -49.66 -17.85 -27.81
CA THR A 11 -49.19 -17.05 -26.65
C THR A 11 -48.20 -17.68 -25.68
N VAL A 12 -46.90 -17.46 -25.95
CA VAL A 12 -45.93 -17.00 -24.93
C VAL A 12 -45.04 -15.94 -25.56
N GLN A 13 -44.99 -14.77 -24.91
CA GLN A 13 -44.11 -13.65 -25.21
C GLN A 13 -42.64 -14.11 -25.22
N GLN A 14 -41.96 -13.96 -26.36
CA GLN A 14 -40.50 -13.88 -26.38
C GLN A 14 -40.11 -12.51 -25.81
N GLN A 15 -39.73 -12.50 -24.53
CA GLN A 15 -38.84 -11.47 -24.01
C GLN A 15 -37.51 -11.63 -24.73
N ASN A 16 -37.23 -10.70 -25.65
CA ASN A 16 -35.88 -10.48 -26.16
C ASN A 16 -34.99 -10.06 -24.99
N SER A 17 -34.24 -11.00 -24.44
CA SER A 17 -33.09 -10.71 -23.61
C SER A 17 -32.02 -10.09 -24.50
N VAL A 18 -31.81 -8.78 -24.35
CA VAL A 18 -30.65 -8.05 -24.87
C VAL A 18 -29.41 -8.58 -24.13
N HIS A 19 -28.81 -9.63 -24.66
CA HIS A 19 -27.40 -9.94 -24.41
C HIS A 19 -26.61 -9.37 -25.59
N GLY A 20 -26.31 -8.07 -25.51
CA GLY A 20 -25.20 -7.51 -26.25
C GLY A 20 -23.92 -8.13 -25.70
N SER A 21 -23.27 -8.97 -26.50
CA SER A 21 -21.93 -9.46 -26.22
C SER A 21 -20.97 -8.27 -26.24
N TYR A 22 -20.67 -7.69 -25.08
CA TYR A 22 -19.50 -6.83 -24.93
C TYR A 22 -18.27 -7.71 -24.96
N ASN A 23 -17.79 -8.03 -26.16
CA ASN A 23 -16.41 -8.46 -26.33
C ASN A 23 -15.53 -7.29 -25.86
N MET A 24 -14.77 -7.47 -24.79
CA MET A 24 -13.60 -6.64 -24.53
C MET A 24 -12.60 -6.89 -25.65
N ASP A 25 -12.74 -6.13 -26.73
CA ASP A 25 -11.76 -6.10 -27.80
C ASP A 25 -10.64 -5.18 -27.32
N SER A 26 -9.51 -5.73 -26.89
CA SER A 26 -8.35 -4.96 -26.40
C SER A 26 -7.87 -3.93 -27.42
N SER A 27 -8.18 -4.13 -28.70
CA SER A 27 -7.93 -3.16 -29.78
C SER A 27 -8.74 -1.86 -29.62
N GLN A 28 -9.96 -1.90 -29.06
CA GLN A 28 -10.79 -0.70 -28.85
C GLN A 28 -10.16 0.28 -27.86
N ILE A 29 -9.43 -0.20 -26.86
CA ILE A 29 -8.89 0.65 -25.79
C ILE A 29 -7.60 1.34 -26.24
N LEU A 30 -6.75 0.66 -27.00
CA LEU A 30 -5.60 1.30 -27.64
C LEU A 30 -6.04 2.35 -28.68
N LYS A 31 -7.11 2.06 -29.44
CA LYS A 31 -7.76 3.05 -30.32
C LYS A 31 -8.33 4.24 -29.54
N GLN A 32 -8.84 4.03 -28.33
CA GLN A 32 -9.37 5.12 -27.48
C GLN A 32 -8.26 5.99 -26.90
N LEU A 33 -7.12 5.39 -26.50
CA LEU A 33 -5.90 6.12 -26.15
C LEU A 33 -5.42 7.00 -27.30
N LEU A 34 -5.41 6.45 -28.53
CA LEU A 34 -5.12 7.22 -29.74
C LEU A 34 -6.16 8.32 -30.01
N ALA A 35 -7.45 8.02 -29.87
CA ALA A 35 -8.51 9.00 -30.04
C ALA A 35 -8.42 10.17 -29.04
N LEU A 36 -7.94 9.93 -27.80
CA LEU A 36 -7.63 11.01 -26.85
C LEU A 36 -6.49 11.91 -27.33
N SER A 37 -5.60 11.42 -28.20
CA SER A 37 -4.52 12.22 -28.80
C SER A 37 -4.90 12.87 -30.13
N GLU A 38 -5.89 12.31 -30.85
CA GLU A 38 -6.29 12.69 -32.22
C GLU A 38 -7.53 13.60 -32.28
N GLU A 39 -8.27 13.80 -31.20
CA GLU A 39 -9.46 14.67 -31.17
C GLU A 39 -9.09 16.17 -31.30
N TYR A 40 -8.71 16.58 -32.51
CA TYR A 40 -8.61 17.99 -32.92
C TYR A 40 -9.16 18.16 -34.33
N GLU A 41 -10.49 18.16 -34.48
CA GLU A 41 -11.17 18.73 -35.66
C GLU A 41 -12.69 18.74 -35.40
N GLU A 42 -13.23 19.90 -35.03
CA GLU A 42 -14.63 20.36 -35.15
C GLU A 42 -14.92 21.32 -33.99
N PHE A 43 -14.39 22.54 -34.03
CA PHE A 43 -14.99 23.78 -33.49
C PHE A 43 -14.03 24.97 -33.67
N SER A 44 -13.44 25.11 -34.86
CA SER A 44 -12.67 26.31 -35.23
C SER A 44 -13.54 27.39 -35.88
N LEU A 45 -14.86 27.33 -35.74
CA LEU A 45 -15.78 28.30 -36.31
C LEU A 45 -16.92 28.55 -35.32
N GLU A 46 -17.09 29.83 -34.99
CA GLU A 46 -18.14 30.45 -34.16
C GLU A 46 -17.86 30.55 -32.64
N GLY A 47 -17.01 31.52 -32.29
CA GLY A 47 -16.94 32.09 -30.94
C GLY A 47 -15.74 33.02 -30.77
N ASN A 48 -15.97 34.34 -30.79
CA ASN A 48 -14.95 35.36 -30.59
C ASN A 48 -14.37 35.31 -29.16
N GLU A 49 -13.12 34.84 -29.05
CA GLU A 49 -12.03 35.19 -28.12
C GLU A 49 -11.09 33.97 -28.12
N SER A 50 -9.78 34.17 -28.25
CA SER A 50 -8.80 33.08 -28.19
C SER A 50 -8.87 32.47 -26.78
N ASP A 51 -9.68 31.42 -26.61
CA ASP A 51 -10.06 30.93 -25.30
C ASP A 51 -8.83 30.29 -24.60
N ASP A 52 -8.30 30.97 -23.57
CA ASP A 52 -7.06 30.60 -22.86
C ASP A 52 -7.03 29.15 -22.33
N VAL A 53 -8.18 28.51 -22.19
CA VAL A 53 -8.29 27.09 -21.78
C VAL A 53 -7.76 26.15 -22.85
N ASP A 54 -8.13 26.35 -24.13
CA ASP A 54 -7.74 25.43 -25.21
C ASP A 54 -6.26 25.59 -25.60
N GLN A 55 -5.61 26.67 -25.13
CA GLN A 55 -4.15 26.82 -25.17
C GLN A 55 -3.44 25.93 -24.14
N VAL A 56 -4.15 25.43 -23.11
CA VAL A 56 -3.60 24.61 -22.03
C VAL A 56 -3.99 23.14 -22.16
N ILE A 57 -5.26 22.86 -22.44
CA ILE A 57 -5.81 21.52 -22.70
C ILE A 57 -7.14 21.67 -23.44
N SER A 58 -7.43 20.78 -24.39
CA SER A 58 -8.74 20.73 -25.04
C SER A 58 -9.88 20.66 -24.01
N ARG A 59 -10.86 21.55 -24.11
CA ARG A 59 -12.07 21.52 -23.25
C ARG A 59 -12.76 20.18 -23.24
N LYS A 60 -12.76 19.49 -24.38
CA LYS A 60 -13.39 18.16 -24.52
C LYS A 60 -12.66 17.14 -23.65
N HIS A 61 -11.33 17.12 -23.68
CA HIS A 61 -10.51 16.24 -22.83
C HIS A 61 -10.66 16.57 -21.36
N LEU A 62 -10.55 17.86 -21.00
CA LEU A 62 -10.73 18.30 -19.61
C LEU A 62 -12.12 17.89 -19.08
N ARG A 63 -13.18 18.10 -19.86
CA ARG A 63 -14.54 17.68 -19.47
C ARG A 63 -14.62 16.17 -19.27
N LYS A 64 -14.08 15.36 -20.19
CA LYS A 64 -14.09 13.89 -20.08
C LYS A 64 -13.36 13.42 -18.81
N LEU A 65 -12.17 13.95 -18.53
CA LEU A 65 -11.38 13.60 -17.34
C LEU A 65 -12.11 13.96 -16.04
N LEU A 66 -12.67 15.16 -15.95
CA LEU A 66 -13.41 15.59 -14.77
C LEU A 66 -14.73 14.80 -14.59
N THR A 67 -15.39 14.42 -15.69
CA THR A 67 -16.59 13.57 -15.67
C THR A 67 -16.24 12.17 -15.16
N ALA A 68 -15.12 11.60 -15.61
CA ALA A 68 -14.63 10.31 -15.14
C ALA A 68 -14.24 10.36 -13.65
N LEU A 69 -13.54 11.42 -13.23
CA LEU A 69 -13.22 11.64 -11.82
C LEU A 69 -14.50 11.78 -10.97
N GLN A 70 -15.50 12.51 -11.45
CA GLN A 70 -16.79 12.63 -10.78
C GLN A 70 -17.51 11.29 -10.63
N ALA A 71 -17.48 10.46 -11.68
CA ALA A 71 -18.13 9.16 -11.67
C ALA A 71 -17.43 8.19 -10.71
N ARG A 72 -16.11 8.33 -10.57
CA ARG A 72 -15.29 7.55 -9.65
C ARG A 72 -15.48 8.00 -8.20
N ASP A 73 -15.27 9.29 -7.94
CA ASP A 73 -15.37 9.89 -6.63
C ASP A 73 -15.76 11.38 -6.75
N ALA A 74 -17.06 11.63 -6.60
CA ALA A 74 -17.61 12.97 -6.63
C ALA A 74 -17.01 13.90 -5.55
N ALA A 75 -16.56 13.36 -4.42
CA ALA A 75 -15.95 14.15 -3.34
C ALA A 75 -14.56 14.65 -3.74
N THR A 76 -13.77 13.82 -4.41
CA THR A 76 -12.47 14.22 -4.98
C THR A 76 -12.65 15.34 -6.02
N LEU A 77 -13.65 15.31 -6.89
CA LEU A 77 -13.89 16.44 -7.82
C LEU A 77 -14.24 17.74 -7.08
N CYS A 78 -15.05 17.68 -6.01
CA CYS A 78 -15.33 18.86 -5.18
C CYS A 78 -14.04 19.43 -4.58
N HIS A 79 -13.20 18.54 -4.04
CA HIS A 79 -11.90 18.88 -3.49
C HIS A 79 -11.02 19.59 -4.54
N SER A 80 -10.84 19.00 -5.73
CA SER A 80 -10.04 19.63 -6.80
C SER A 80 -10.56 21.01 -7.20
N ARG A 81 -11.88 21.26 -7.17
CA ARG A 81 -12.45 22.60 -7.42
C ARG A 81 -12.13 23.60 -6.32
N ARG A 82 -12.19 23.20 -5.04
CA ARG A 82 -11.80 24.08 -3.91
C ARG A 82 -10.32 24.38 -3.92
N VAL A 83 -9.49 23.38 -4.21
CA VAL A 83 -8.04 23.54 -4.39
C VAL A 83 -7.74 24.49 -5.55
N ALA A 84 -8.43 24.38 -6.68
CA ALA A 84 -8.27 25.31 -7.80
C ALA A 84 -8.65 26.75 -7.44
N PHE A 85 -9.73 26.94 -6.69
CA PHE A 85 -10.12 28.25 -6.18
C PHE A 85 -9.04 28.84 -5.25
N LEU A 86 -8.54 28.05 -4.29
CA LEU A 86 -7.50 28.45 -3.35
C LEU A 86 -6.19 28.78 -4.07
N ALA A 87 -5.73 27.90 -4.96
CA ALA A 87 -4.49 28.07 -5.71
C ALA A 87 -4.53 29.34 -6.57
N LYS A 88 -5.65 29.59 -7.26
CA LYS A 88 -5.87 30.80 -8.06
C LYS A 88 -5.86 32.06 -7.21
N GLY A 89 -6.53 32.06 -6.06
CA GLY A 89 -6.57 33.22 -5.17
C GLY A 89 -5.19 33.54 -4.57
N ILE A 90 -4.46 32.52 -4.13
CA ILE A 90 -3.07 32.67 -3.66
C ILE A 90 -2.18 33.23 -4.76
N ALA A 91 -2.23 32.66 -5.96
CA ALA A 91 -1.41 33.09 -7.09
C ALA A 91 -1.71 34.52 -7.52
N THR A 92 -2.99 34.91 -7.55
CA THR A 92 -3.41 36.29 -7.84
C THR A 92 -2.83 37.27 -6.83
N ASN A 93 -2.83 36.92 -5.53
CA ASN A 93 -2.22 37.73 -4.47
C ASN A 93 -0.68 37.74 -4.51
N LEU A 94 -0.06 36.83 -5.25
CA LEU A 94 1.36 36.84 -5.58
C LEU A 94 1.65 37.59 -6.91
N GLY A 95 0.63 38.13 -7.57
CA GLY A 95 0.74 38.91 -8.80
C GLY A 95 0.73 38.08 -10.09
N TRP A 96 0.23 36.84 -10.06
CA TRP A 96 0.06 36.03 -11.26
C TRP A 96 -1.15 36.49 -12.08
N GLU A 97 -0.99 36.59 -13.40
CA GLU A 97 -2.02 37.03 -14.33
C GLU A 97 -2.03 36.18 -15.61
N GLY A 98 -3.12 36.28 -16.38
CA GLY A 98 -3.25 35.66 -17.71
C GLY A 98 -3.07 34.14 -17.73
N ILE A 99 -2.30 33.65 -18.70
CA ILE A 99 -2.17 32.22 -19.00
C ILE A 99 -1.53 31.40 -17.85
N HIS A 100 -0.61 31.98 -17.07
CA HIS A 100 0.01 31.28 -15.95
C HIS A 100 -1.00 30.97 -14.84
N LEU A 101 -1.93 31.88 -14.59
CA LEU A 101 -3.02 31.66 -13.65
C LEU A 101 -3.97 30.56 -14.15
N LYS A 102 -4.24 30.53 -15.45
CA LYS A 102 -5.07 29.50 -16.10
C LYS A 102 -4.42 28.11 -16.03
N ARG A 103 -3.11 28.02 -16.29
CA ARG A 103 -2.34 26.78 -16.15
C ARG A 103 -2.39 26.23 -14.73
N LEU A 104 -2.21 27.09 -13.72
CA LEU A 104 -2.31 26.68 -12.31
C LEU A 104 -3.73 26.24 -11.93
N GLU A 105 -4.76 26.94 -12.41
CA GLU A 105 -6.16 26.57 -12.19
C GLU A 105 -6.46 25.19 -12.79
N ILE A 106 -6.00 24.92 -14.01
CA ILE A 106 -6.16 23.61 -14.66
C ILE A 106 -5.36 22.55 -13.91
N ALA A 107 -4.09 22.79 -13.56
CA ALA A 107 -3.28 21.88 -12.78
C ALA A 107 -4.01 21.47 -11.49
N ALA A 108 -4.54 22.44 -10.74
CA ALA A 108 -5.29 22.17 -9.53
C ALA A 108 -6.59 21.36 -9.75
N LEU A 109 -7.28 21.56 -10.89
CA LEU A 109 -8.46 20.77 -11.23
C LEU A 109 -8.14 19.30 -11.55
N VAL A 110 -6.97 19.05 -12.17
CA VAL A 110 -6.59 17.70 -12.61
C VAL A 110 -5.56 17.02 -11.71
N HIS A 111 -5.15 17.63 -10.59
CA HIS A 111 -4.04 17.12 -9.78
C HIS A 111 -4.25 15.71 -9.21
N ASP A 112 -5.50 15.31 -9.07
CA ASP A 112 -5.93 14.07 -8.41
C ASP A 112 -6.60 13.09 -9.39
N ILE A 113 -6.49 13.30 -10.71
CA ILE A 113 -7.13 12.42 -11.71
C ILE A 113 -6.59 10.98 -11.67
N GLY A 114 -5.40 10.77 -11.10
CA GLY A 114 -4.84 9.44 -10.84
C GLY A 114 -5.79 8.52 -10.06
N LYS A 115 -6.61 9.10 -9.17
CA LYS A 115 -7.62 8.37 -8.39
C LYS A 115 -8.66 7.66 -9.24
N ILE A 116 -8.83 8.03 -10.51
CA ILE A 116 -9.68 7.30 -11.47
C ILE A 116 -9.27 5.83 -11.55
N GLY A 117 -7.95 5.54 -11.57
CA GLY A 117 -7.42 4.19 -11.69
C GLY A 117 -7.30 3.40 -10.39
N VAL A 118 -7.31 4.06 -9.23
CA VAL A 118 -7.01 3.44 -7.93
C VAL A 118 -8.10 2.43 -7.53
N PRO A 119 -7.78 1.18 -7.15
CA PRO A 119 -8.77 0.17 -6.72
C PRO A 119 -9.64 0.63 -5.53
N ASP A 120 -10.92 0.20 -5.51
CA ASP A 120 -11.91 0.63 -4.49
C ASP A 120 -11.46 0.36 -3.06
N HIS A 121 -10.83 -0.79 -2.81
CA HIS A 121 -10.37 -1.19 -1.47
C HIS A 121 -9.20 -0.33 -0.95
N ILE A 122 -8.53 0.42 -1.83
CA ILE A 122 -7.47 1.39 -1.49
C ILE A 122 -8.07 2.79 -1.44
N LEU A 123 -8.83 3.18 -2.47
CA LEU A 123 -9.44 4.52 -2.58
C LEU A 123 -10.40 4.82 -1.42
N PHE A 124 -11.21 3.83 -1.02
CA PHE A 124 -12.21 3.96 0.06
C PHE A 124 -11.80 3.27 1.36
N LYS A 125 -10.51 2.98 1.54
CA LYS A 125 -10.01 2.29 2.74
C LYS A 125 -10.35 3.09 4.01
N PRO A 126 -11.03 2.47 5.00
CA PRO A 126 -11.24 3.09 6.29
C PRO A 126 -9.94 3.06 7.11
N GLY A 127 -9.08 4.09 6.97
CA GLY A 127 -7.86 4.23 7.76
C GLY A 127 -6.63 4.67 6.96
N LYS A 128 -5.45 4.58 7.58
CA LYS A 128 -4.18 4.92 6.91
C LYS A 128 -3.81 3.85 5.88
N LEU A 129 -3.25 4.30 4.76
CA LEU A 129 -2.67 3.45 3.74
C LEU A 129 -1.37 2.79 4.24
N THR A 130 -1.10 1.56 3.82
CA THR A 130 0.18 0.87 4.03
C THR A 130 1.27 1.45 3.12
N SER A 131 2.54 1.12 3.36
CA SER A 131 3.64 1.55 2.50
C SER A 131 3.45 1.11 1.04
N ASP A 132 3.02 -0.13 0.82
CA ASP A 132 2.76 -0.68 -0.51
C ASP A 132 1.57 0.02 -1.19
N GLU A 133 0.52 0.36 -0.42
CA GLU A 133 -0.62 1.12 -0.92
C GLU A 133 -0.23 2.58 -1.26
N ILE A 134 0.70 3.19 -0.51
CA ILE A 134 1.24 4.52 -0.80
C ILE A 134 2.09 4.51 -2.08
N GLU A 135 2.89 3.47 -2.28
CA GLU A 135 3.65 3.26 -3.51
C GLU A 135 2.70 3.09 -4.70
N LEU A 136 1.64 2.27 -4.54
CA LEU A 136 0.61 2.08 -5.55
C LEU A 136 -0.16 3.38 -5.87
N MET A 137 -0.49 4.20 -4.86
CA MET A 137 -1.06 5.53 -5.06
C MET A 137 -0.13 6.48 -5.81
N SER A 138 1.19 6.31 -5.66
CA SER A 138 2.18 7.08 -6.41
C SER A 138 2.29 6.62 -7.86
N HIS A 139 2.08 5.35 -8.12
CA HIS A 139 2.02 4.82 -9.48
C HIS A 139 0.80 5.36 -10.25
N TYR A 140 -0.39 5.34 -9.64
CA TYR A 140 -1.59 5.94 -10.26
C TYR A 140 -1.50 7.46 -10.48
N HIS A 141 -0.69 8.16 -9.69
CA HIS A 141 -0.37 9.57 -9.93
C HIS A 141 0.42 9.76 -11.23
N ASN A 142 1.43 8.92 -11.46
CA ASN A 142 2.21 8.95 -12.70
C ASN A 142 1.36 8.61 -13.92
N ILE A 143 0.51 7.58 -13.83
CA ILE A 143 -0.47 7.27 -14.88
C ILE A 143 -1.36 8.48 -15.18
N GLY A 144 -1.75 9.25 -14.16
CA GLY A 144 -2.48 10.50 -14.34
C GLY A 144 -1.70 11.52 -15.19
N LEU A 145 -0.39 11.66 -14.96
CA LEU A 145 0.48 12.52 -15.77
C LEU A 145 0.56 12.03 -17.22
N ASP A 146 0.71 10.72 -17.43
CA ASP A 146 0.76 10.09 -18.75
C ASP A 146 -0.53 10.34 -19.54
N VAL A 147 -1.69 10.22 -18.90
CA VAL A 147 -2.99 10.53 -19.50
C VAL A 147 -3.08 12.01 -19.90
N LEU A 148 -2.62 12.93 -19.04
CA LEU A 148 -2.61 14.36 -19.34
C LEU A 148 -1.66 14.68 -20.50
N GLN A 149 -0.53 14.00 -20.57
CA GLN A 149 0.42 14.13 -21.66
C GLN A 149 -0.16 13.62 -22.97
N ALA A 150 -0.85 12.47 -22.97
CA ALA A 150 -1.58 11.97 -24.13
C ALA A 150 -2.69 12.94 -24.58
N CYS A 151 -3.31 13.66 -23.66
CA CYS A 151 -4.27 14.74 -23.94
C CYS A 151 -3.61 16.02 -24.48
N ARG A 152 -2.28 16.03 -24.70
CA ARG A 152 -1.46 17.18 -25.11
C ARG A 152 -1.59 18.39 -24.18
N THR A 153 -1.65 18.11 -22.87
CA THR A 153 -1.70 19.18 -21.85
C THR A 153 -0.40 19.97 -21.85
N ASP A 154 -0.49 21.29 -21.67
CA ASP A 154 0.64 22.20 -21.61
C ASP A 154 1.74 21.74 -20.63
N HIS A 155 2.98 21.89 -21.05
CA HIS A 155 4.15 21.37 -20.33
C HIS A 155 4.33 22.00 -18.93
N GLU A 156 3.94 23.26 -18.74
CA GLU A 156 4.03 23.92 -17.42
C GLU A 156 3.05 23.27 -16.43
N VAL A 157 1.88 22.81 -16.89
CA VAL A 157 0.92 22.06 -16.06
C VAL A 157 1.51 20.72 -15.62
N LEU A 158 2.09 19.96 -16.57
CA LEU A 158 2.75 18.69 -16.26
C LEU A 158 3.92 18.87 -15.27
N THR A 159 4.67 19.96 -15.42
CA THR A 159 5.77 20.33 -14.51
C THR A 159 5.26 20.66 -13.10
N ILE A 160 4.18 21.42 -12.98
CA ILE A 160 3.55 21.72 -11.69
C ILE A 160 3.16 20.41 -10.99
N LEU A 161 2.47 19.52 -11.70
CA LEU A 161 1.92 18.29 -11.11
C LEU A 161 2.99 17.26 -10.73
N SER A 162 4.06 17.12 -11.51
CA SER A 162 5.16 16.20 -11.18
C SER A 162 5.93 16.62 -9.92
N GLN A 163 5.94 17.92 -9.61
CA GLN A 163 6.69 18.48 -8.48
C GLN A 163 5.85 18.77 -7.23
N THR A 164 4.52 18.58 -7.29
CA THR A 164 3.60 18.97 -6.20
C THR A 164 3.86 18.23 -4.88
N ARG A 165 4.47 17.04 -4.92
CA ARG A 165 4.78 16.22 -3.74
C ARG A 165 6.13 16.55 -3.07
N TYR A 166 6.91 17.48 -3.62
CA TYR A 166 8.22 17.82 -3.08
C TYR A 166 8.13 18.75 -1.87
N HIS A 167 8.89 18.44 -0.82
CA HIS A 167 9.05 19.33 0.34
C HIS A 167 9.90 20.55 -0.02
N PHE A 168 9.51 21.72 0.50
CA PHE A 168 10.23 22.97 0.26
C PHE A 168 11.72 22.93 0.69
N SER A 169 12.08 22.25 1.78
CA SER A 169 13.48 22.18 2.27
C SER A 169 14.24 20.91 1.87
N GLY A 170 13.80 20.18 0.83
CA GLY A 170 14.57 19.10 0.20
C GLY A 170 14.88 17.86 1.05
N ALA A 171 14.32 17.72 2.25
CA ALA A 171 14.68 16.66 3.19
C ALA A 171 13.78 15.43 3.07
N THR A 172 13.77 14.78 1.89
CA THR A 172 13.23 13.42 1.74
C THR A 172 14.01 12.64 0.67
N ASN A 173 14.59 11.49 1.05
CA ASN A 173 15.18 10.48 0.16
C ASN A 173 16.46 10.83 -0.63
N GLY A 174 17.39 11.61 -0.05
CA GLY A 174 18.78 11.66 -0.54
C GLY A 174 19.05 12.55 -1.76
N TYR A 175 18.04 13.24 -2.28
CA TYR A 175 18.20 14.31 -3.27
C TYR A 175 18.02 15.68 -2.59
N GLN A 176 19.04 16.54 -2.66
CA GLN A 176 18.97 17.92 -2.15
C GLN A 176 18.29 18.81 -3.19
N TYR A 177 16.97 19.03 -3.05
CA TYR A 177 16.30 20.13 -3.74
C TYR A 177 16.30 21.36 -2.83
N ILE A 178 16.85 22.49 -3.29
CA ILE A 178 16.79 23.76 -2.57
C ILE A 178 15.48 24.44 -2.99
N GLY A 179 14.62 24.82 -2.05
CA GLY A 179 13.21 25.19 -2.27
C GLY A 179 12.85 26.26 -3.33
N SER A 180 13.83 26.97 -3.89
CA SER A 180 13.64 27.84 -5.07
C SER A 180 13.55 27.10 -6.40
N ASP A 181 14.07 25.87 -6.46
CA ASP A 181 14.20 25.09 -7.70
C ASP A 181 12.89 24.38 -8.09
N VAL A 182 11.95 24.28 -7.15
CA VAL A 182 10.60 23.76 -7.37
C VAL A 182 9.72 24.86 -7.98
N HIS A 183 8.97 24.51 -9.02
CA HIS A 183 8.05 25.42 -9.70
C HIS A 183 7.12 26.11 -8.69
N GLN A 184 6.98 27.43 -8.78
CA GLN A 184 6.17 28.18 -7.81
C GLN A 184 4.70 27.71 -7.81
N GLY A 185 4.16 27.34 -8.98
CA GLY A 185 2.83 26.74 -9.07
C GLY A 185 2.66 25.45 -8.27
N ALA A 186 3.68 24.58 -8.22
CA ALA A 186 3.65 23.34 -7.43
C ALA A 186 3.63 23.65 -5.93
N ARG A 187 4.39 24.65 -5.49
CA ARG A 187 4.41 25.12 -4.10
C ARG A 187 3.09 25.76 -3.69
N ILE A 188 2.43 26.51 -4.59
CA ILE A 188 1.08 27.04 -4.37
C ILE A 188 0.08 25.91 -4.24
N LEU A 189 0.13 24.94 -5.15
CA LEU A 189 -0.79 23.80 -5.18
C LEU A 189 -0.68 22.95 -3.91
N ALA A 190 0.54 22.66 -3.43
CA ALA A 190 0.75 21.93 -2.18
C ALA A 190 0.14 22.62 -0.95
N ILE A 191 0.18 23.96 -0.90
CA ILE A 191 -0.43 24.73 0.20
C ILE A 191 -1.95 24.75 0.07
N ALA A 192 -2.47 24.92 -1.15
CA ALA A 192 -3.92 24.92 -1.42
C ALA A 192 -4.55 23.55 -1.09
N ASP A 193 -3.91 22.46 -1.48
CA ASP A 193 -4.33 21.09 -1.14
C ASP A 193 -4.30 20.84 0.37
N ALA A 194 -3.19 21.17 1.04
CA ALA A 194 -3.08 21.04 2.49
C ALA A 194 -4.15 21.85 3.23
N TYR A 195 -4.45 23.07 2.78
CA TYR A 195 -5.50 23.90 3.37
C TYR A 195 -6.88 23.22 3.22
N ASP A 196 -7.25 22.78 2.02
CA ASP A 196 -8.56 22.14 1.79
C ASP A 196 -8.70 20.82 2.55
N SER A 197 -7.66 20.00 2.56
CA SER A 197 -7.57 18.74 3.30
C SER A 197 -7.73 18.95 4.80
N LEU A 198 -7.18 20.05 5.36
CA LEU A 198 -7.33 20.40 6.78
C LEU A 198 -8.72 20.99 7.09
N ALA A 199 -9.30 21.76 6.16
CA ALA A 199 -10.60 22.42 6.29
C ALA A 199 -11.80 21.49 6.12
N THR A 200 -11.66 20.40 5.36
CA THR A 200 -12.76 19.49 5.05
C THR A 200 -12.93 18.42 6.14
N ASP A 201 -14.18 18.06 6.42
CA ASP A 201 -14.51 16.92 7.28
C ASP A 201 -14.02 15.61 6.63
N GLN A 202 -13.24 14.84 7.37
CA GLN A 202 -12.85 13.48 7.02
C GLN A 202 -13.64 12.48 7.88
N VAL A 203 -13.73 11.23 7.43
CA VAL A 203 -14.45 10.13 8.11
C VAL A 203 -14.11 10.03 9.61
N TYR A 204 -12.89 10.42 10.00
CA TYR A 204 -12.37 10.32 11.36
C TYR A 204 -12.00 11.67 12.00
N ARG A 205 -12.24 12.80 11.33
CA ARG A 205 -11.79 14.11 11.82
C ARG A 205 -12.66 15.23 11.26
N SER A 206 -13.20 16.10 12.12
CA SER A 206 -13.84 17.32 11.66
C SER A 206 -12.83 18.29 11.03
N GLY A 207 -13.30 19.07 10.06
CA GLY A 207 -12.60 20.20 9.48
C GLY A 207 -12.07 21.13 10.56
N LYS A 208 -10.83 21.59 10.41
CA LYS A 208 -10.20 22.53 11.33
C LYS A 208 -10.70 23.94 11.01
N LYS A 209 -10.70 24.81 12.03
CA LYS A 209 -11.00 26.23 11.83
C LYS A 209 -9.83 26.92 11.13
N HIS A 210 -10.12 27.95 10.34
CA HIS A 210 -9.12 28.72 9.60
C HIS A 210 -7.86 29.05 10.42
N ASN A 211 -8.02 29.61 11.62
CA ASN A 211 -6.88 29.98 12.48
C ASN A 211 -5.97 28.79 12.85
N GLU A 212 -6.55 27.60 13.06
CA GLU A 212 -5.79 26.38 13.37
C GLU A 212 -5.04 25.88 12.13
N ILE A 213 -5.70 25.94 10.96
CA ILE A 213 -5.08 25.57 9.68
C ILE A 213 -3.88 26.48 9.40
N MET A 214 -4.05 27.79 9.56
CA MET A 214 -2.97 28.75 9.36
C MET A 214 -1.82 28.53 10.34
N SER A 215 -2.08 28.15 11.60
CA SER A 215 -1.02 27.79 12.56
C SER A 215 -0.19 26.61 12.05
N ILE A 216 -0.86 25.53 11.61
CA ILE A 216 -0.20 24.32 11.09
C ILE A 216 0.66 24.66 9.85
N LEU A 217 0.12 25.43 8.91
CA LEU A 217 0.84 25.84 7.71
C LEU A 217 2.04 26.73 8.04
N MET A 218 1.90 27.63 9.02
CA MET A 218 2.97 28.54 9.45
C MET A 218 4.08 27.79 10.22
N GLU A 219 3.73 26.81 11.05
CA GLU A 219 4.68 25.93 11.75
C GLU A 219 5.52 25.11 10.77
N SER A 220 4.95 24.76 9.63
CA SER A 220 5.59 23.99 8.55
C SER A 220 6.23 24.87 7.46
N ALA A 221 6.21 26.19 7.63
CA ALA A 221 6.79 27.14 6.69
C ALA A 221 8.32 27.10 6.72
N GLY A 222 8.94 27.11 5.53
CA GLY A 222 10.39 26.98 5.36
C GLY A 222 10.90 25.54 5.45
N THR A 223 10.04 24.56 5.75
CA THR A 223 10.37 23.13 5.73
C THR A 223 9.55 22.36 4.70
N GLN A 224 8.25 22.16 4.96
CA GLN A 224 7.35 21.53 4.02
C GLN A 224 6.79 22.53 3.01
N PHE A 225 6.42 23.73 3.47
CA PHE A 225 5.77 24.75 2.66
C PHE A 225 6.64 25.99 2.46
N ASP A 226 6.44 26.69 1.34
CA ASP A 226 7.06 27.99 1.10
C ASP A 226 6.38 29.06 1.98
N GLY A 227 7.14 29.63 2.92
CA GLY A 227 6.63 30.62 3.87
C GLY A 227 6.09 31.89 3.21
N ASN A 228 6.61 32.29 2.05
CA ASN A 228 6.10 33.48 1.34
C ASN A 228 4.68 33.24 0.82
N ILE A 229 4.42 32.01 0.36
CA ILE A 229 3.12 31.61 -0.17
C ILE A 229 2.10 31.44 0.98
N VAL A 230 2.53 30.86 2.11
CA VAL A 230 1.69 30.81 3.33
C VAL A 230 1.32 32.23 3.80
N CYS A 231 2.27 33.17 3.75
CA CYS A 231 1.99 34.58 4.06
C CYS A 231 1.01 35.21 3.06
N ALA A 232 1.09 34.87 1.76
CA ALA A 232 0.17 35.37 0.76
C ALA A 232 -1.27 34.87 1.00
N LEU A 233 -1.44 33.59 1.33
CA LEU A 233 -2.73 33.04 1.76
C LEU A 233 -3.28 33.78 2.99
N SER A 234 -2.42 34.03 4.00
CA SER A 234 -2.83 34.76 5.21
C SER A 234 -3.30 36.18 4.91
N ARG A 235 -2.58 36.90 4.03
CA ARG A 235 -2.97 38.27 3.63
C ARG A 235 -4.27 38.28 2.85
N TRP A 236 -4.47 37.32 1.95
CA TRP A 236 -5.69 37.21 1.17
C TRP A 236 -6.91 37.03 2.08
N GLU A 237 -6.85 36.11 3.06
CA GLU A 237 -7.97 35.94 4.01
C GLU A 237 -8.23 37.19 4.84
N GLN A 238 -7.18 37.88 5.30
CA GLN A 238 -7.34 39.08 6.13
C GLN A 238 -7.98 40.24 5.37
N ASN A 239 -7.66 40.39 4.08
CA ASN A 239 -8.14 41.49 3.25
C ASN A 239 -9.52 41.22 2.65
N GLU A 240 -9.85 39.95 2.36
CA GLU A 240 -11.05 39.55 1.61
C GLU A 240 -11.86 38.46 2.33
N LYS A 241 -11.99 38.58 3.66
CA LYS A 241 -12.53 37.53 4.53
C LYS A 241 -13.88 36.95 4.12
N GLU A 242 -14.86 37.81 3.81
CA GLU A 242 -16.20 37.38 3.40
C GLU A 242 -16.17 36.68 2.05
N VAL A 243 -15.48 37.26 1.06
CA VAL A 243 -15.33 36.69 -0.29
C VAL A 243 -14.63 35.33 -0.25
N PHE A 244 -13.58 35.19 0.56
CA PHE A 244 -12.84 33.95 0.73
C PHE A 244 -13.70 32.82 1.30
N HIS A 245 -14.46 33.09 2.38
CA HIS A 245 -15.28 32.08 3.04
C HIS A 245 -16.58 31.77 2.28
N ASP A 246 -17.23 32.79 1.72
CA ASP A 246 -18.48 32.61 0.97
C ASP A 246 -18.24 31.87 -0.35
N ALA A 247 -17.14 32.15 -1.06
CA ALA A 247 -16.81 31.44 -2.29
C ALA A 247 -16.50 29.95 -2.05
N LEU A 248 -15.78 29.61 -0.96
CA LEU A 248 -15.54 28.20 -0.58
C LEU A 248 -16.85 27.46 -0.24
N LEU A 249 -17.78 28.14 0.46
CA LEU A 249 -19.10 27.59 0.73
C LEU A 249 -19.96 27.48 -0.54
N GLU A 250 -19.82 28.42 -1.47
CA GLU A 250 -20.53 28.44 -2.74
C GLU A 250 -20.08 27.32 -3.67
N VAL A 251 -18.77 27.01 -3.73
CA VAL A 251 -18.25 25.83 -4.45
C VAL A 251 -18.91 24.54 -3.95
N ASN A 252 -19.17 24.43 -2.64
CA ASN A 252 -19.87 23.29 -2.06
C ASN A 252 -21.39 23.30 -2.34
N ARG A 253 -22.05 24.47 -2.32
CA ARG A 253 -23.50 24.59 -2.56
C ARG A 253 -23.88 24.38 -4.03
N LEU A 254 -23.07 24.88 -4.95
CA LEU A 254 -23.29 24.75 -6.39
C LEU A 254 -23.07 23.33 -6.89
N TYR A 255 -22.40 22.49 -6.09
CA TYR A 255 -22.18 21.10 -6.43
C TYR A 255 -23.25 20.19 -5.83
N GLN A 256 -24.23 19.86 -6.65
CA GLN A 256 -25.09 18.70 -6.43
C GLN A 256 -24.74 17.67 -7.50
N PRO A 257 -24.32 16.44 -7.14
CA PRO A 257 -24.04 15.41 -8.12
C PRO A 257 -25.33 15.13 -8.89
N LYS A 258 -25.38 15.57 -10.15
CA LYS A 258 -26.45 15.18 -11.06
C LYS A 258 -26.25 13.72 -11.46
N PRO A 259 -27.33 12.93 -11.60
CA PRO A 259 -27.23 11.60 -12.16
C PRO A 259 -26.65 11.70 -13.57
N PHE A 260 -25.66 10.88 -13.87
CA PHE A 260 -25.03 10.83 -15.18
C PHE A 260 -26.03 10.39 -16.24
N SER A 261 -25.94 11.00 -17.42
CA SER A 261 -26.53 10.41 -18.62
C SER A 261 -25.82 9.09 -18.96
N GLU A 262 -26.52 8.21 -19.70
CA GLU A 262 -25.93 6.94 -20.16
C GLU A 262 -24.65 7.15 -20.96
N LYS A 263 -24.59 8.24 -21.74
CA LYS A 263 -23.40 8.65 -22.49
C LYS A 263 -22.23 9.06 -21.57
N GLU A 264 -22.49 9.84 -20.53
CA GLU A 264 -21.43 10.26 -19.60
C GLU A 264 -20.91 9.08 -18.75
N ALA A 265 -21.78 8.15 -18.38
CA ALA A 265 -21.38 6.92 -17.69
C ALA A 265 -20.50 6.03 -18.59
N GLN A 266 -20.84 5.92 -19.87
CA GLN A 266 -20.00 5.25 -20.86
C GLN A 266 -18.65 5.95 -21.00
N GLU A 267 -18.62 7.27 -21.22
CA GLU A 267 -17.38 8.06 -21.32
C GLU A 267 -16.48 7.88 -20.09
N ALA A 268 -17.05 7.91 -18.88
CA ALA A 268 -16.32 7.68 -17.63
C ALA A 268 -15.70 6.28 -17.53
N ASN A 269 -16.46 5.24 -17.92
CA ASN A 269 -15.96 3.87 -17.93
C ASN A 269 -14.81 3.68 -18.92
N LEU A 270 -14.86 4.36 -20.08
CA LEU A 270 -13.78 4.32 -21.06
C LEU A 270 -12.48 4.91 -20.49
N ILE A 271 -12.55 6.06 -19.84
CA ILE A 271 -11.39 6.67 -19.17
C ILE A 271 -10.87 5.74 -18.04
N SER A 272 -11.75 5.16 -17.23
CA SER A 272 -11.35 4.21 -16.17
C SER A 272 -10.60 3.00 -16.72
N ASN A 273 -11.05 2.46 -17.86
CA ASN A 273 -10.35 1.37 -18.53
C ASN A 273 -8.95 1.80 -18.98
N ILE A 274 -8.82 2.99 -19.57
CA ILE A 274 -7.50 3.52 -19.99
C ILE A 274 -6.51 3.51 -18.82
N PHE A 275 -6.91 3.99 -17.64
CA PHE A 275 -6.06 3.94 -16.43
C PHE A 275 -5.65 2.50 -16.06
N SER A 276 -6.55 1.52 -16.14
CA SER A 276 -6.24 0.12 -15.86
C SER A 276 -5.27 -0.51 -16.86
N TYR A 277 -5.29 -0.09 -18.12
CA TYR A 277 -4.37 -0.60 -19.15
C TYR A 277 -3.01 0.11 -19.10
N LEU A 278 -2.99 1.42 -18.88
CA LEU A 278 -1.73 2.14 -18.63
C LEU A 278 -1.03 1.60 -17.39
N PHE A 279 -1.75 1.27 -16.32
CA PHE A 279 -1.20 0.56 -15.17
C PHE A 279 -0.51 -0.75 -15.56
N GLN A 280 -1.15 -1.56 -16.41
CA GLN A 280 -0.57 -2.81 -16.90
C GLN A 280 0.69 -2.53 -17.72
N ILE A 281 0.67 -1.56 -18.63
CA ILE A 281 1.80 -1.17 -19.48
C ILE A 281 2.97 -0.63 -18.64
N GLU A 282 2.71 0.22 -17.65
CA GLU A 282 3.73 0.76 -16.74
C GLU A 282 4.35 -0.33 -15.86
N SER A 283 3.58 -1.37 -15.54
CA SER A 283 4.05 -2.53 -14.78
C SER A 283 4.84 -3.54 -15.64
N LEU A 284 4.90 -3.38 -16.97
CA LEU A 284 5.64 -4.29 -17.84
C LEU A 284 7.15 -4.08 -17.72
N TYR A 285 7.87 -5.21 -17.63
CA TYR A 285 9.33 -5.23 -17.77
C TYR A 285 9.80 -5.01 -19.21
N ASP A 286 8.97 -5.44 -20.17
CA ASP A 286 9.20 -5.21 -21.59
C ASP A 286 8.91 -3.73 -21.90
N GLY A 287 9.72 -3.14 -22.78
CA GLY A 287 9.52 -1.76 -23.20
C GLY A 287 8.34 -1.65 -24.15
N VAL A 288 7.51 -0.63 -24.03
CA VAL A 288 6.38 -0.40 -24.92
C VAL A 288 6.34 1.07 -25.28
N TYR A 289 6.12 1.38 -26.55
CA TYR A 289 5.67 2.71 -26.94
C TYR A 289 4.58 2.63 -27.99
N ILE A 290 3.79 3.70 -28.09
CA ILE A 290 2.74 3.83 -29.09
C ILE A 290 2.92 5.17 -29.80
N VAL A 291 2.76 5.15 -31.13
CA VAL A 291 2.69 6.34 -31.98
C VAL A 291 1.31 6.47 -32.61
N ASN A 292 0.85 7.69 -32.82
CA ASN A 292 -0.42 8.01 -33.51
C ASN A 292 -0.28 7.99 -35.04
N SER A 293 -1.34 8.38 -35.77
CA SER A 293 -1.35 8.47 -37.23
C SER A 293 -0.27 9.39 -37.81
N ASP A 294 0.14 10.42 -37.06
CA ASP A 294 1.19 11.37 -37.41
C ASP A 294 2.60 10.88 -37.00
N LEU A 295 2.69 9.64 -36.51
CA LEU A 295 3.90 9.04 -35.98
C LEU A 295 4.47 9.75 -34.74
N GLN A 296 3.66 10.51 -34.01
CA GLN A 296 4.09 11.13 -32.77
C GLN A 296 3.98 10.14 -31.60
N PHE A 297 4.99 10.11 -30.73
CA PHE A 297 4.95 9.29 -29.53
C PHE A 297 3.86 9.79 -28.57
N VAL A 298 2.91 8.92 -28.25
CA VAL A 298 1.81 9.23 -27.32
C VAL A 298 1.92 8.47 -26.00
N ILE A 299 2.58 7.30 -26.02
CA ILE A 299 2.85 6.49 -24.82
C ILE A 299 4.28 6.01 -24.94
N PHE A 300 5.03 6.07 -23.83
CA PHE A 300 6.40 5.59 -23.72
C PHE A 300 6.60 4.98 -22.33
N SER A 301 6.70 3.66 -22.25
CA SER A 301 6.63 2.96 -20.96
C SER A 301 7.94 3.09 -20.16
N PRO A 302 7.87 3.06 -18.81
CA PRO A 302 9.06 3.01 -17.95
C PRO A 302 9.96 1.81 -18.22
N GLY A 303 9.39 0.69 -18.68
CA GLY A 303 10.15 -0.48 -19.13
C GLY A 303 11.10 -0.12 -20.27
N LEU A 304 10.64 0.73 -21.20
CA LEU A 304 11.45 1.20 -22.33
C LEU A 304 12.44 2.27 -21.91
N GLU A 305 12.07 3.19 -21.01
CA GLU A 305 13.03 4.14 -20.43
C GLU A 305 14.22 3.41 -19.81
N LYS A 306 13.94 2.39 -18.99
CA LYS A 306 14.96 1.55 -18.35
C LYS A 306 15.73 0.68 -19.32
N LEU A 307 15.18 0.34 -20.49
CA LEU A 307 15.82 -0.49 -21.50
C LEU A 307 16.73 0.35 -22.41
N ALA A 308 16.22 1.47 -22.91
CA ALA A 308 16.90 2.37 -23.85
C ALA A 308 17.74 3.45 -23.17
N ASP A 309 17.55 3.69 -21.86
CA ASP A 309 18.15 4.82 -21.13
C ASP A 309 17.74 6.19 -21.71
N ILE A 310 16.45 6.35 -21.97
CA ILE A 310 15.84 7.56 -22.54
C ILE A 310 14.65 7.93 -21.68
N HIS A 311 14.51 9.20 -21.31
CA HIS A 311 13.36 9.67 -20.55
C HIS A 311 12.16 9.93 -21.45
N ALA A 312 10.98 9.51 -21.00
CA ALA A 312 9.72 9.70 -21.71
C ALA A 312 9.44 11.18 -22.01
N THR A 313 9.84 12.09 -21.11
CA THR A 313 9.73 13.54 -21.27
C THR A 313 10.47 14.10 -22.48
N ASP A 314 11.50 13.40 -22.95
CA ASP A 314 12.35 13.84 -24.07
C ASP A 314 11.81 13.36 -25.43
N VAL A 315 10.85 12.42 -25.42
CA VAL A 315 10.38 11.71 -26.62
C VAL A 315 8.89 11.87 -26.87
N LEU A 316 8.08 11.95 -25.81
CA LEU A 316 6.64 12.08 -25.94
C LEU A 316 6.25 13.39 -26.65
N GLY A 317 5.40 13.29 -27.67
CA GLY A 317 5.02 14.37 -28.56
C GLY A 317 5.95 14.57 -29.77
N GLU A 318 7.18 14.06 -29.71
CA GLU A 318 8.11 14.11 -30.84
C GLU A 318 7.68 13.15 -31.95
N THR A 319 8.06 13.48 -33.19
CA THR A 319 7.81 12.61 -34.34
C THR A 319 8.81 11.47 -34.37
N TRP A 320 8.32 10.24 -34.51
CA TRP A 320 9.15 9.06 -34.68
C TRP A 320 10.04 9.16 -35.92
N THR A 321 11.29 8.74 -35.77
CA THR A 321 12.28 8.61 -36.84
C THR A 321 13.05 7.30 -36.67
N SER A 322 13.77 6.88 -37.70
CA SER A 322 14.66 5.70 -37.61
C SER A 322 15.78 5.84 -36.56
N ASN A 323 16.01 7.06 -36.05
CA ASN A 323 17.02 7.34 -35.03
C ASN A 323 16.41 7.66 -33.65
N SER A 324 15.08 7.60 -33.50
CA SER A 324 14.43 7.87 -32.22
C SER A 324 14.82 6.86 -31.14
N LEU A 325 15.24 5.66 -31.55
CA LEU A 325 15.88 4.67 -30.69
C LEU A 325 17.20 4.22 -31.33
N PRO A 326 18.26 3.98 -30.55
CA PRO A 326 19.59 3.61 -31.05
C PRO A 326 19.63 2.13 -31.46
N LEU A 327 18.95 1.80 -32.57
CA LEU A 327 18.80 0.46 -33.09
C LEU A 327 19.78 0.16 -34.23
N THR A 328 20.35 -1.04 -34.18
CA THR A 328 21.26 -1.58 -35.19
C THR A 328 20.83 -2.98 -35.60
N ASN A 329 21.31 -3.47 -36.75
CA ASN A 329 21.13 -4.88 -37.13
C ASN A 329 22.02 -5.80 -36.27
N LYS A 330 21.95 -7.12 -36.51
CA LYS A 330 22.71 -8.12 -35.76
C LYS A 330 24.23 -7.93 -35.86
N GLU A 331 24.68 -7.31 -36.95
CA GLU A 331 26.07 -6.99 -37.22
C GLU A 331 26.54 -5.67 -36.56
N GLY A 332 25.65 -4.96 -35.84
CA GLY A 332 25.96 -3.71 -35.15
C GLY A 332 26.06 -2.49 -36.08
N THR A 333 25.48 -2.58 -37.28
CA THR A 333 25.43 -1.44 -38.23
C THR A 333 24.09 -0.72 -38.15
N SER A 334 24.09 0.59 -38.36
CA SER A 334 22.89 1.42 -38.32
C SER A 334 21.85 0.95 -39.33
N LEU A 335 20.60 0.89 -38.89
CA LEU A 335 19.49 0.49 -39.74
C LEU A 335 19.18 1.58 -40.78
N THR A 336 18.90 1.17 -42.01
CA THR A 336 18.26 2.04 -42.98
C THR A 336 16.77 2.20 -42.64
N THR A 337 16.15 3.29 -43.11
CA THR A 337 14.73 3.56 -42.91
C THR A 337 13.83 2.40 -43.38
N ALA A 338 14.22 1.68 -44.44
CA ALA A 338 13.48 0.53 -44.96
C ALA A 338 13.63 -0.75 -44.09
N GLU A 339 14.68 -0.85 -43.27
CA GLU A 339 14.93 -1.98 -42.38
C GLU A 339 14.22 -1.85 -41.03
N CYS A 340 13.76 -0.64 -40.68
CA CYS A 340 12.98 -0.39 -39.46
C CYS A 340 11.61 -1.08 -39.55
N SER A 341 11.27 -1.83 -38.49
CA SER A 341 10.00 -2.56 -38.35
C SER A 341 8.80 -1.64 -38.50
N MET A 342 8.84 -0.44 -37.92
CA MET A 342 7.79 0.57 -38.03
C MET A 342 7.46 0.91 -39.48
N ASN A 343 8.44 1.27 -40.30
CA ASN A 343 8.19 1.62 -41.72
C ASN A 343 7.65 0.43 -42.51
N ARG A 344 8.11 -0.79 -42.21
CA ARG A 344 7.64 -2.01 -42.87
C ARG A 344 6.20 -2.35 -42.45
N VAL A 345 5.81 -2.10 -41.20
CA VAL A 345 4.43 -2.26 -40.72
C VAL A 345 3.52 -1.23 -41.36
N ILE A 346 3.92 0.04 -41.39
CA ILE A 346 3.15 1.13 -42.01
C ILE A 346 2.88 0.82 -43.49
N ALA A 347 3.90 0.36 -44.22
CA ALA A 347 3.77 0.05 -45.64
C ALA A 347 2.88 -1.18 -45.94
N ASN A 348 2.90 -2.20 -45.08
CA ASN A 348 2.23 -3.49 -45.35
C ASN A 348 0.94 -3.70 -44.57
N GLY A 349 0.68 -2.89 -43.53
CA GLY A 349 -0.47 -3.01 -42.63
C GLY A 349 -0.54 -4.31 -41.83
N LYS A 350 0.58 -5.06 -41.70
CA LYS A 350 0.61 -6.37 -41.03
C LYS A 350 1.51 -6.34 -39.81
N PRO A 351 1.12 -6.98 -38.69
CA PRO A 351 1.98 -7.11 -37.53
C PRO A 351 3.24 -7.90 -37.89
N MET A 352 4.36 -7.54 -37.26
CA MET A 352 5.62 -8.26 -37.46
C MET A 352 6.48 -8.26 -36.21
N THR A 353 7.39 -9.22 -36.15
CA THR A 353 8.41 -9.33 -35.12
C THR A 353 9.78 -9.33 -35.80
N THR A 354 10.70 -8.50 -35.30
CA THR A 354 12.07 -8.38 -35.83
C THR A 354 13.05 -8.29 -34.67
N GLU A 355 14.20 -8.95 -34.81
CA GLU A 355 15.29 -8.83 -33.83
C GLU A 355 16.25 -7.70 -34.22
N TYR A 356 16.62 -6.90 -33.22
CA TYR A 356 17.58 -5.79 -33.35
C TYR A 356 18.63 -5.84 -32.25
N MET A 357 19.72 -5.11 -32.45
CA MET A 357 20.68 -4.80 -31.40
C MET A 357 20.43 -3.36 -30.93
N LEU A 358 20.10 -3.19 -29.65
CA LEU A 358 19.93 -1.89 -29.01
C LEU A 358 21.25 -1.43 -28.42
N GLU A 359 21.72 -0.26 -28.81
CA GLU A 359 22.93 0.36 -28.28
C GLU A 359 22.61 1.19 -27.03
N ARG A 360 23.26 0.85 -25.91
CA ARG A 360 23.18 1.60 -24.66
C ARG A 360 24.33 2.58 -24.48
N PRO A 361 24.17 3.59 -23.60
CA PRO A 361 25.27 4.46 -23.19
C PRO A 361 26.51 3.65 -22.81
N GLY A 362 27.67 4.08 -23.32
CA GLY A 362 28.93 3.35 -23.19
C GLY A 362 29.18 2.27 -24.26
N GLY A 363 28.35 2.20 -25.32
CA GLY A 363 28.56 1.33 -26.49
C GLY A 363 28.19 -0.14 -26.25
N ARG A 364 27.40 -0.43 -25.21
CA ARG A 364 26.97 -1.79 -24.88
C ARG A 364 25.78 -2.17 -25.76
N LEU A 365 25.90 -3.24 -26.53
CA LEU A 365 24.81 -3.78 -27.34
C LEU A 365 23.98 -4.81 -26.56
N ILE A 366 22.65 -4.69 -26.63
CA ILE A 366 21.68 -5.63 -26.07
C ILE A 366 20.88 -6.24 -27.22
N ASN A 367 20.75 -7.57 -27.24
CA ASN A 367 19.90 -8.23 -28.22
C ASN A 367 18.44 -8.11 -27.79
N ILE A 368 17.60 -7.57 -28.67
CA ILE A 368 16.19 -7.32 -28.40
C ILE A 368 15.30 -7.89 -29.51
N GLU A 369 14.10 -8.30 -29.13
CA GLU A 369 13.01 -8.62 -30.04
C GLU A 369 12.02 -7.45 -30.03
N VAL A 370 11.68 -6.93 -31.20
CA VAL A 370 10.69 -5.87 -31.37
C VAL A 370 9.50 -6.41 -32.10
N GLN A 371 8.34 -6.38 -31.45
CA GLN A 371 7.05 -6.69 -32.04
C GLN A 371 6.33 -5.38 -32.36
N SER A 372 5.99 -5.20 -33.63
CA SER A 372 5.32 -4.00 -34.15
C SER A 372 3.92 -4.35 -34.62
N VAL A 373 2.92 -3.68 -34.07
CA VAL A 373 1.50 -3.98 -34.27
C VAL A 373 0.78 -2.73 -34.80
N PRO A 374 0.30 -2.74 -36.06
CA PRO A 374 -0.49 -1.62 -36.60
C PRO A 374 -1.89 -1.63 -36.00
N MET A 375 -2.44 -0.43 -35.82
CA MET A 375 -3.80 -0.22 -35.35
C MET A 375 -4.63 0.49 -36.41
N PHE A 376 -5.86 0.03 -36.61
CA PHE A 376 -6.76 0.58 -37.62
C PHE A 376 -8.07 1.04 -36.97
N ASN A 377 -8.65 2.14 -37.45
CA ASN A 377 -10.02 2.50 -37.10
C ASN A 377 -11.05 1.57 -37.79
N ASP A 378 -12.33 1.79 -37.53
CA ASP A 378 -13.41 0.95 -38.08
C ASP A 378 -13.58 1.11 -39.60
N GLU A 379 -13.00 2.16 -40.18
CA GLU A 379 -12.94 2.41 -41.63
C GLU A 379 -11.72 1.73 -42.29
N GLY A 380 -10.84 1.11 -41.50
CA GLY A 380 -9.62 0.47 -41.99
C GLY A 380 -8.43 1.41 -42.21
N HIS A 381 -8.53 2.68 -41.79
CA HIS A 381 -7.42 3.62 -41.81
C HIS A 381 -6.46 3.36 -40.65
N LEU A 382 -5.15 3.43 -40.90
CA LEU A 382 -4.11 3.28 -39.88
C LEU A 382 -4.18 4.48 -38.93
N VAL A 383 -4.43 4.22 -37.64
CA VAL A 383 -4.49 5.24 -36.58
C VAL A 383 -3.24 5.25 -35.70
N GLY A 384 -2.34 4.28 -35.87
CA GLY A 384 -1.10 4.26 -35.12
C GLY A 384 -0.40 2.91 -35.16
N VAL A 385 0.72 2.84 -34.46
CA VAL A 385 1.53 1.62 -34.32
C VAL A 385 1.98 1.49 -32.87
N ALA A 386 1.81 0.30 -32.30
CA ALA A 386 2.39 -0.07 -31.03
C ALA A 386 3.66 -0.90 -31.27
N GLU A 387 4.76 -0.56 -30.60
CA GLU A 387 5.97 -1.40 -30.59
C GLU A 387 6.29 -1.88 -29.18
N ILE A 388 6.57 -3.19 -29.08
CA ILE A 388 6.90 -3.90 -27.84
C ILE A 388 8.34 -4.40 -27.97
N TYR A 389 9.17 -4.04 -27.01
CA TYR A 389 10.61 -4.30 -26.93
C TYR A 389 10.89 -5.30 -25.82
N ARG A 390 11.35 -6.48 -26.21
CA ARG A 390 11.75 -7.52 -25.28
C ARG A 390 13.25 -7.71 -25.31
N ASP A 391 13.89 -7.68 -24.15
CA ASP A 391 15.31 -8.01 -24.01
C ASP A 391 15.52 -9.53 -24.08
N LEU A 392 16.07 -10.03 -25.18
CA LEU A 392 16.36 -11.44 -25.39
C LEU A 392 17.50 -11.95 -24.49
N SER A 393 18.35 -11.05 -24.00
CA SER A 393 19.39 -11.37 -23.00
C SER A 393 18.77 -11.78 -21.66
N ARG A 394 17.53 -11.34 -21.38
CA ARG A 394 16.76 -11.79 -20.21
C ARG A 394 16.15 -13.18 -20.41
N GLY A 395 16.03 -13.67 -21.64
CA GLY A 395 15.65 -15.07 -21.91
C GLY A 395 16.62 -16.09 -21.28
N LEU A 396 17.87 -15.69 -21.02
CA LEU A 396 18.87 -16.50 -20.30
C LEU A 396 18.97 -16.15 -18.80
N LYS A 397 18.18 -15.19 -18.31
CA LYS A 397 18.07 -14.84 -16.88
C LYS A 397 16.59 -14.75 -16.46
N ARG A 398 15.99 -15.95 -16.41
CA ARG A 398 14.86 -16.41 -15.58
C ARG A 398 13.57 -15.55 -15.64
N PRO A 399 12.62 -15.91 -16.52
CA PRO A 399 11.26 -15.35 -16.64
C PRO A 399 10.38 -15.64 -15.41
N GLN A 400 9.20 -15.01 -15.34
CA GLN A 400 8.13 -15.20 -14.36
C GLN A 400 7.86 -16.67 -14.01
N GLU A 401 7.99 -17.61 -14.95
CA GLU A 401 7.92 -19.06 -14.70
C GLU A 401 8.93 -19.53 -13.65
N PHE A 402 10.12 -18.93 -13.53
CA PHE A 402 11.07 -19.21 -12.45
C PHE A 402 10.68 -18.52 -11.15
N SER A 403 9.93 -17.41 -11.15
CA SER A 403 9.38 -16.83 -9.91
C SER A 403 8.19 -17.62 -9.42
N ASP A 404 7.34 -18.11 -10.33
CA ASP A 404 6.20 -18.97 -10.06
C ASP A 404 6.66 -20.42 -9.79
N LEU A 405 7.72 -20.92 -10.43
CA LEU A 405 8.43 -22.15 -10.06
C LEU A 405 9.22 -21.96 -8.78
N LYS A 406 9.79 -20.78 -8.51
CA LYS A 406 10.49 -20.53 -7.25
C LYS A 406 9.50 -20.43 -6.11
N LEU A 407 8.36 -19.75 -6.27
CA LEU A 407 7.24 -19.77 -5.32
C LEU A 407 6.67 -21.19 -5.19
N ALA A 408 6.35 -21.88 -6.29
CA ALA A 408 5.85 -23.26 -6.24
C ALA A 408 6.88 -24.27 -5.71
N ALA A 409 8.18 -24.02 -5.88
CA ALA A 409 9.27 -24.85 -5.36
C ALA A 409 9.84 -24.35 -4.03
N SER A 410 9.40 -23.20 -3.50
CA SER A 410 9.79 -22.65 -2.20
C SER A 410 8.66 -22.74 -1.18
N MET A 411 7.42 -23.03 -1.62
CA MET A 411 6.25 -23.17 -0.77
C MET A 411 5.78 -24.63 -0.68
N ASP A 412 5.12 -24.97 0.42
CA ASP A 412 4.43 -26.25 0.59
C ASP A 412 3.10 -26.23 -0.16
N ALA A 413 2.86 -27.26 -0.98
CA ALA A 413 1.70 -27.30 -1.88
C ALA A 413 0.35 -27.37 -1.16
N LEU A 414 0.33 -27.80 0.11
CA LEU A 414 -0.89 -27.90 0.90
C LEU A 414 -1.14 -26.63 1.72
N THR A 415 -0.11 -26.16 2.42
CA THR A 415 -0.27 -25.15 3.48
C THR A 415 0.10 -23.74 3.04
N SER A 416 0.74 -23.57 1.87
CA SER A 416 1.19 -22.27 1.36
C SER A 416 2.10 -21.50 2.33
N VAL A 417 2.82 -22.20 3.22
CA VAL A 417 4.00 -21.68 3.94
C VAL A 417 5.28 -22.15 3.25
N ALA A 418 6.46 -21.68 3.68
CA ALA A 418 7.72 -22.13 3.07
C ALA A 418 7.89 -23.65 3.16
N ASN A 419 8.45 -24.29 2.15
CA ASN A 419 8.81 -25.70 2.25
C ASN A 419 10.20 -25.87 2.88
N ARG A 420 10.56 -27.14 3.14
CA ARG A 420 11.86 -27.49 3.72
C ARG A 420 13.06 -26.89 2.96
N GLY A 421 13.05 -26.89 1.63
CA GLY A 421 14.17 -26.39 0.83
C GLY A 421 14.39 -24.88 1.01
N GLU A 422 13.30 -24.11 1.08
CA GLU A 422 13.36 -22.67 1.34
C GLU A 422 13.78 -22.38 2.79
N LEU A 423 13.28 -23.14 3.78
CA LEU A 423 13.70 -23.03 5.18
C LEU A 423 15.21 -23.23 5.37
N GLU A 424 15.77 -24.29 4.78
CA GLU A 424 17.21 -24.58 4.83
C GLU A 424 18.03 -23.47 4.14
N THR A 425 17.53 -22.95 3.01
CA THR A 425 18.17 -21.86 2.25
C THR A 425 18.21 -20.57 3.07
N GLN A 426 17.08 -20.15 3.64
CA GLN A 426 17.00 -18.91 4.42
C GLN A 426 17.80 -19.01 5.72
N LEU A 427 17.76 -20.16 6.41
CA LEU A 427 18.57 -20.37 7.60
C LEU A 427 20.08 -20.33 7.30
N ALA A 428 20.52 -20.91 6.18
CA ALA A 428 21.92 -20.84 5.76
C ALA A 428 22.38 -19.38 5.54
N ILE A 429 21.54 -18.55 4.93
CA ILE A 429 21.82 -17.12 4.72
C ILE A 429 21.94 -16.39 6.06
N MET A 430 21.03 -16.65 7.01
CA MET A 430 21.04 -16.03 8.33
C MET A 430 22.27 -16.45 9.16
N LEU A 431 22.61 -17.74 9.18
CA LEU A 431 23.80 -18.25 9.87
C LEU A 431 25.10 -17.72 9.28
N ALA A 432 25.18 -17.54 7.95
CA ALA A 432 26.35 -16.96 7.31
C ALA A 432 26.61 -15.51 7.75
N ARG A 433 25.56 -14.73 8.06
CA ARG A 433 25.68 -13.39 8.64
C ARG A 433 26.19 -13.46 10.07
N ILE A 434 25.58 -14.32 10.89
CA ILE A 434 25.96 -14.51 12.30
C ILE A 434 27.42 -14.92 12.46
N ASN A 435 27.91 -15.83 11.61
CA ASN A 435 29.29 -16.31 11.67
C ASN A 435 30.32 -15.27 11.19
N LYS A 436 29.90 -14.19 10.51
CA LYS A 436 30.79 -13.17 9.94
C LYS A 436 30.91 -11.92 10.83
N GLU A 437 29.88 -11.58 11.60
CA GLU A 437 29.80 -10.33 12.36
C GLU A 437 29.88 -10.58 13.87
N GLN A 438 30.80 -9.89 14.57
CA GLN A 438 31.06 -10.09 16.00
C GLN A 438 29.88 -9.71 16.93
N ASN A 439 28.91 -8.91 16.46
CA ASN A 439 27.74 -8.45 17.23
C ASN A 439 26.45 -8.62 16.42
N SER A 440 26.21 -9.84 15.91
CA SER A 440 24.97 -10.14 15.19
C SER A 440 23.79 -10.22 16.15
N PRO A 441 22.58 -9.76 15.75
CA PRO A 441 21.38 -9.96 16.53
C PRO A 441 21.07 -11.47 16.69
N PRO A 442 20.44 -11.89 17.80
CA PRO A 442 20.20 -13.30 18.08
C PRO A 442 19.26 -13.91 17.05
N LEU A 443 19.45 -15.19 16.72
CA LEU A 443 18.56 -15.96 15.85
C LEU A 443 18.13 -17.21 16.60
N SER A 444 16.83 -17.46 16.68
CA SER A 444 16.28 -18.68 17.24
C SER A 444 15.43 -19.41 16.21
N ILE A 445 15.28 -20.72 16.39
CA ILE A 445 14.40 -21.56 15.61
C ILE A 445 13.45 -22.35 16.52
N MET A 446 12.27 -22.66 16.00
CA MET A 446 11.27 -23.49 16.67
C MET A 446 10.89 -24.64 15.76
N PHE A 447 11.08 -25.87 16.22
CA PHE A 447 10.49 -27.07 15.63
C PHE A 447 9.15 -27.34 16.32
N ILE A 448 8.12 -27.63 15.54
CA ILE A 448 6.75 -27.80 16.01
C ILE A 448 6.19 -29.09 15.42
N ASP A 449 5.55 -29.92 16.24
CA ASP A 449 4.87 -31.14 15.79
C ASP A 449 3.47 -31.21 16.38
N ALA A 450 2.47 -31.44 15.52
CA ALA A 450 1.10 -31.62 15.96
C ALA A 450 0.92 -32.98 16.66
N ASP A 451 0.57 -32.96 17.94
CA ASP A 451 0.49 -34.16 18.76
C ASP A 451 -0.64 -35.08 18.27
N HIS A 452 -0.34 -36.37 18.16
CA HIS A 452 -1.31 -37.40 17.76
C HIS A 452 -1.98 -37.15 16.40
N PHE A 453 -1.32 -36.43 15.48
CA PHE A 453 -1.87 -36.12 14.16
C PHE A 453 -2.27 -37.37 13.36
N LYS A 454 -1.51 -38.46 13.47
CA LYS A 454 -1.90 -39.76 12.90
C LYS A 454 -3.28 -40.24 13.35
N ASN A 455 -3.64 -40.07 14.62
CA ASN A 455 -4.95 -40.46 15.13
C ASN A 455 -6.08 -39.61 14.50
N ILE A 456 -5.80 -38.35 14.17
CA ILE A 456 -6.75 -37.47 13.46
C ILE A 456 -7.00 -38.03 12.06
N ASN A 457 -5.93 -38.34 11.33
CA ASN A 457 -6.03 -38.97 10.00
C ASN A 457 -6.75 -40.32 10.04
N ASP A 458 -6.41 -41.18 11.00
CA ASP A 458 -6.98 -42.52 11.11
C ASP A 458 -8.48 -42.48 11.52
N THR A 459 -8.89 -41.47 12.29
CA THR A 459 -10.28 -41.35 12.79
C THR A 459 -11.19 -40.62 11.80
N TYR A 460 -10.68 -39.56 11.19
CA TYR A 460 -11.50 -38.60 10.43
C TYR A 460 -11.14 -38.57 8.94
N GLY A 461 -10.07 -39.24 8.53
CA GLY A 461 -9.61 -39.28 7.14
C GLY A 461 -8.60 -38.17 6.82
N HIS A 462 -7.82 -38.41 5.77
CA HIS A 462 -6.71 -37.53 5.38
C HIS A 462 -7.15 -36.11 5.00
N SER A 463 -8.32 -35.93 4.38
CA SER A 463 -8.83 -34.60 4.03
C SER A 463 -9.00 -33.69 5.25
N ILE A 464 -9.35 -34.27 6.39
CA ILE A 464 -9.54 -33.53 7.64
C ILE A 464 -8.19 -33.24 8.31
N GLY A 465 -7.22 -34.15 8.18
CA GLY A 465 -5.85 -33.84 8.55
C GLY A 465 -5.27 -32.70 7.72
N ASP A 466 -5.57 -32.65 6.42
CA ASP A 466 -5.15 -31.57 5.53
C ASP A 466 -5.72 -30.22 5.99
N ASP A 467 -7.00 -30.15 6.33
CA ASP A 467 -7.64 -28.95 6.89
C ASP A 467 -6.96 -28.49 8.20
N VAL A 468 -6.61 -29.43 9.08
CA VAL A 468 -5.88 -29.15 10.33
C VAL A 468 -4.51 -28.52 10.03
N LEU A 469 -3.77 -29.05 9.06
CA LEU A 469 -2.46 -28.52 8.68
C LEU A 469 -2.55 -27.12 8.07
N ILE A 470 -3.56 -26.86 7.25
CA ILE A 470 -3.82 -25.54 6.67
C ILE A 470 -4.12 -24.53 7.78
N GLU A 471 -4.95 -24.90 8.76
CA GLU A 471 -5.33 -23.98 9.84
C GLU A 471 -4.18 -23.70 10.82
N LEU A 472 -3.35 -24.71 11.11
CA LEU A 472 -2.10 -24.52 11.85
C LEU A 472 -1.16 -23.55 11.13
N ALA A 473 -0.99 -23.71 9.82
CA ALA A 473 -0.15 -22.82 9.01
C ALA A 473 -0.64 -21.36 9.05
N ARG A 474 -1.95 -21.13 8.90
CA ARG A 474 -2.57 -19.80 9.03
C ARG A 474 -2.37 -19.21 10.41
N LEU A 475 -2.57 -20.01 11.47
CA LEU A 475 -2.35 -19.58 12.84
C LEU A 475 -0.90 -19.12 13.04
N PHE A 476 0.08 -19.91 12.58
CA PHE A 476 1.48 -19.53 12.68
C PHE A 476 1.77 -18.24 11.91
N GLN A 477 1.29 -18.11 10.66
CA GLN A 477 1.48 -16.90 9.87
C GLN A 477 0.89 -15.65 10.54
N HIS A 478 -0.30 -15.76 11.15
CA HIS A 478 -0.97 -14.66 11.83
C HIS A 478 -0.29 -14.24 13.15
N GLU A 479 0.30 -15.20 13.86
CA GLU A 479 0.99 -14.97 15.14
C GLU A 479 2.47 -14.58 14.97
N THR A 480 3.03 -14.72 13.77
CA THR A 480 4.40 -14.28 13.43
C THR A 480 4.45 -12.84 12.90
N TYR A 481 5.53 -12.11 13.19
CA TYR A 481 5.72 -10.71 12.76
C TYR A 481 6.47 -10.58 11.43
N SER A 482 6.47 -9.36 10.85
CA SER A 482 7.24 -9.03 9.66
C SER A 482 8.75 -9.24 9.89
N GLY A 483 9.28 -10.35 9.37
CA GLY A 483 10.68 -10.76 9.52
C GLY A 483 10.87 -12.23 9.90
N GLU A 484 9.85 -12.87 10.47
CA GLU A 484 9.89 -14.30 10.78
C GLU A 484 9.45 -15.14 9.58
N LEU A 485 9.98 -16.36 9.47
CA LEU A 485 9.65 -17.28 8.38
C LEU A 485 9.04 -18.57 8.93
N VAL A 486 7.80 -18.84 8.55
CA VAL A 486 7.12 -20.11 8.83
C VAL A 486 7.30 -21.05 7.64
N GLY A 487 7.63 -22.31 7.90
CA GLY A 487 7.60 -23.34 6.88
C GLY A 487 7.22 -24.71 7.40
N ARG A 488 6.76 -25.58 6.49
CA ARG A 488 6.45 -26.99 6.77
C ARG A 488 7.66 -27.84 6.42
N TYR A 489 8.18 -28.54 7.43
CA TYR A 489 9.41 -29.34 7.30
C TYR A 489 9.13 -30.74 6.72
N GLY A 490 7.96 -31.30 7.03
CA GLY A 490 7.45 -32.55 6.47
C GLY A 490 6.33 -33.15 7.32
N GLY A 491 5.37 -33.85 6.71
CA GLY A 491 4.26 -34.47 7.47
C GLY A 491 3.49 -33.43 8.31
N GLU A 492 3.40 -33.64 9.62
CA GLU A 492 2.82 -32.72 10.60
C GLU A 492 3.81 -31.73 11.25
N GLU A 493 5.04 -31.65 10.75
CA GLU A 493 6.11 -30.86 11.34
C GLU A 493 6.26 -29.49 10.67
N PHE A 494 6.34 -28.44 11.49
CA PHE A 494 6.59 -27.06 11.10
C PHE A 494 7.86 -26.51 11.74
N VAL A 495 8.48 -25.54 11.07
CA VAL A 495 9.62 -24.79 11.57
C VAL A 495 9.36 -23.31 11.45
N ILE A 496 9.68 -22.55 12.49
CA ILE A 496 9.67 -21.09 12.46
C ILE A 496 11.09 -20.57 12.69
N LEU A 497 11.55 -19.69 11.80
CA LEU A 497 12.80 -18.94 11.95
C LEU A 497 12.49 -17.59 12.58
N CYS A 498 13.11 -17.30 13.73
CA CYS A 498 12.90 -16.09 14.52
C CYS A 498 14.18 -15.25 14.55
N PRO A 499 14.44 -14.42 13.52
CA PRO A 499 15.56 -13.49 13.57
C PRO A 499 15.33 -12.43 14.65
N GLU A 500 16.43 -11.86 15.13
CA GLU A 500 16.48 -10.86 16.19
C GLU A 500 15.77 -11.29 17.49
N THR A 501 15.66 -12.61 17.72
CA THR A 501 14.95 -13.20 18.85
C THR A 501 15.89 -14.13 19.62
N ASP A 502 16.16 -13.80 20.88
CA ASP A 502 16.91 -14.67 21.79
C ASP A 502 16.08 -15.87 22.27
N LEU A 503 16.75 -16.83 22.92
CA LEU A 503 16.14 -18.07 23.38
C LEU A 503 14.96 -17.84 24.33
N GLU A 504 15.04 -16.87 25.23
CA GLU A 504 14.00 -16.62 26.23
C GLU A 504 12.72 -16.08 25.57
N HIS A 505 12.87 -15.10 24.68
CA HIS A 505 11.75 -14.54 23.92
C HIS A 505 11.17 -15.57 22.95
N ALA A 506 12.02 -16.40 22.33
CA ALA A 506 11.57 -17.51 21.49
C ALA A 506 10.73 -18.51 22.30
N VAL A 507 11.17 -18.94 23.49
CA VAL A 507 10.39 -19.84 24.34
C VAL A 507 9.04 -19.23 24.74
N LYS A 508 9.01 -17.95 25.13
CA LYS A 508 7.74 -17.25 25.45
C LYS A 508 6.78 -17.22 24.26
N LYS A 509 7.30 -16.98 23.06
CA LYS A 509 6.51 -17.00 21.82
C LYS A 509 6.02 -18.41 21.49
N ALA A 510 6.85 -19.43 21.63
CA ALA A 510 6.46 -20.83 21.44
C ALA A 510 5.33 -21.24 22.41
N GLU A 511 5.36 -20.78 23.67
CA GLU A 511 4.28 -21.03 24.63
C GLU A 511 2.97 -20.32 24.23
N ARG A 512 3.05 -19.09 23.71
CA ARG A 512 1.86 -18.40 23.15
C ARG A 512 1.25 -19.19 21.99
N LEU A 513 2.07 -19.65 21.05
CA LEU A 513 1.61 -20.46 19.91
C LEU A 513 0.98 -21.78 20.37
N ARG A 514 1.61 -22.47 21.34
CA ARG A 514 1.08 -23.71 21.91
C ARG A 514 -0.30 -23.52 22.55
N LEU A 515 -0.49 -22.44 23.28
CA LEU A 515 -1.78 -22.09 23.88
C LEU A 515 -2.82 -21.71 22.81
N ALA A 516 -2.40 -21.02 21.75
CA ALA A 516 -3.28 -20.68 20.63
C ALA A 516 -3.78 -21.94 19.89
N ILE A 517 -2.89 -22.91 19.62
CA ILE A 517 -3.27 -24.22 19.03
C ILE A 517 -4.29 -24.93 19.92
N SER A 518 -4.08 -24.92 21.23
CA SER A 518 -4.98 -25.57 22.19
C SER A 518 -6.40 -24.98 22.21
N ASN A 519 -6.55 -23.74 21.73
CA ASN A 519 -7.82 -23.01 21.67
C ASN A 519 -8.43 -22.98 20.25
N LEU A 520 -7.74 -23.55 19.26
CA LEU A 520 -8.18 -23.56 17.88
C LEU A 520 -9.47 -24.39 17.73
N LYS A 521 -10.51 -23.78 17.17
CA LYS A 521 -11.78 -24.45 16.87
C LYS A 521 -11.88 -24.65 15.37
N ILE A 522 -11.76 -25.89 14.93
CA ILE A 522 -11.96 -26.26 13.53
C ILE A 522 -13.44 -26.61 13.36
N GLU A 523 -14.14 -25.92 12.47
CA GLU A 523 -15.53 -26.22 12.17
C GLU A 523 -15.64 -27.60 11.49
N ASN A 524 -16.67 -28.37 11.87
CA ASN A 524 -16.98 -29.75 11.44
C ASN A 524 -16.15 -30.92 12.01
N ILE A 525 -15.00 -30.71 12.66
CA ILE A 525 -14.27 -31.77 13.36
C ILE A 525 -13.57 -31.06 14.52
N ILE A 526 -13.79 -31.35 15.80
CA ILE A 526 -13.10 -32.38 16.58
C ILE A 526 -13.69 -32.28 18.02
N LYS A 527 -14.15 -33.39 18.64
CA LYS A 527 -14.51 -33.42 20.10
C LYS A 527 -13.29 -33.46 21.03
N THR A 528 -12.13 -33.78 20.48
CA THR A 528 -10.78 -33.78 21.05
C THR A 528 -10.06 -32.43 20.87
N ARG A 529 -9.26 -32.01 21.87
CA ARG A 529 -8.44 -30.81 21.76
C ARG A 529 -7.19 -31.10 20.92
N LEU A 530 -6.90 -30.26 19.93
CA LEU A 530 -5.62 -30.28 19.22
C LEU A 530 -4.52 -29.74 20.14
N SER A 531 -3.34 -30.36 20.12
CA SER A 531 -2.16 -29.84 20.82
C SER A 531 -0.91 -30.02 19.95
N ALA A 532 0.17 -29.33 20.30
CA ALA A 532 1.44 -29.47 19.63
C ALA A 532 2.59 -29.40 20.64
N SER A 533 3.67 -30.11 20.31
CA SER A 533 4.94 -30.08 21.04
C SER A 533 5.93 -29.17 20.31
N PHE A 534 6.78 -28.46 21.07
CA PHE A 534 7.71 -27.48 20.54
C PHE A 534 9.13 -27.73 21.03
N GLY A 535 10.10 -27.65 20.12
CA GLY A 535 11.54 -27.66 20.39
C GLY A 535 12.20 -26.35 19.95
N VAL A 536 12.79 -25.61 20.89
CA VAL A 536 13.37 -24.28 20.62
C VAL A 536 14.89 -24.32 20.78
N ALA A 537 15.61 -23.70 19.84
CA ALA A 537 17.06 -23.57 19.90
C ALA A 537 17.50 -22.19 19.41
N GLN A 538 18.48 -21.59 20.08
CA GLN A 538 19.15 -20.37 19.61
C GLN A 538 20.42 -20.76 18.84
N ALA A 539 20.70 -20.04 17.76
CA ALA A 539 21.93 -20.14 16.99
C ALA A 539 23.12 -19.66 17.83
N GLU A 540 24.21 -20.43 17.79
CA GLU A 540 25.47 -20.11 18.44
C GLU A 540 26.59 -19.97 17.40
N SER A 541 27.68 -19.29 17.77
CA SER A 541 28.81 -19.06 16.86
C SER A 541 29.39 -20.39 16.37
N GLY A 542 29.50 -20.56 15.05
CA GLY A 542 29.99 -21.78 14.42
C GLY A 542 28.91 -22.82 14.12
N ASP A 543 27.63 -22.52 14.38
CA ASP A 543 26.54 -23.39 13.97
C ASP A 543 26.42 -23.52 12.45
N THR A 544 26.04 -24.73 12.05
CA THR A 544 25.58 -25.10 10.70
C THR A 544 24.07 -25.28 10.73
N VAL A 545 23.43 -25.27 9.55
CA VAL A 545 21.98 -25.58 9.43
C VAL A 545 21.67 -26.91 10.11
N GLU A 546 22.49 -27.94 9.85
CA GLU A 546 22.32 -29.28 10.42
C GLU A 546 22.46 -29.30 11.95
N SER A 547 23.48 -28.62 12.51
CA SER A 547 23.70 -28.63 13.96
C SER A 547 22.58 -27.92 14.72
N LEU A 548 22.08 -26.80 14.18
CA LEU A 548 21.00 -26.04 14.80
C LEU A 548 19.64 -26.77 14.69
N PHE A 549 19.31 -27.32 13.51
CA PHE A 549 18.12 -28.16 13.35
C PHE A 549 18.14 -29.38 14.27
N ARG A 550 19.27 -30.07 14.37
CA ARG A 550 19.43 -31.20 15.30
C ARG A 550 19.20 -30.80 16.75
N ARG A 551 19.60 -29.59 17.16
CA ARG A 551 19.39 -29.07 18.52
C ARG A 551 17.90 -28.84 18.79
N ALA A 552 17.18 -28.19 17.87
CA ALA A 552 15.75 -27.95 18.00
C ALA A 552 14.92 -29.24 17.92
N ASP A 553 15.27 -30.16 17.02
CA ASP A 553 14.64 -31.48 16.91
C ASP A 553 14.81 -32.31 18.19
N LYS A 554 16.02 -32.29 18.78
CA LYS A 554 16.24 -32.95 20.08
C LYS A 554 15.40 -32.32 21.19
N ALA A 555 15.17 -31.02 21.17
CA ALA A 555 14.33 -30.33 22.14
C ALA A 555 12.86 -30.74 21.94
N LEU A 556 12.41 -30.85 20.69
CA LEU A 556 11.08 -31.33 20.34
C LEU A 556 10.87 -32.77 20.77
N TYR A 557 11.87 -33.65 20.58
CA TYR A 557 11.85 -35.02 21.08
C TYR A 557 11.65 -35.06 22.60
N ASN A 558 12.37 -34.21 23.35
CA ASN A 558 12.21 -34.10 24.80
C ASN A 558 10.80 -33.61 25.19
N ALA A 559 10.22 -32.69 24.43
CA ALA A 559 8.84 -32.26 24.63
C ALA A 559 7.85 -33.42 24.45
N LYS A 560 8.05 -34.27 23.42
CA LYS A 560 7.21 -35.44 23.15
C LYS A 560 7.32 -36.51 24.25
N GLU A 561 8.53 -36.82 24.70
CA GLU A 561 8.78 -37.84 25.72
C GLU A 561 8.31 -37.42 27.12
N THR A 562 8.47 -36.14 27.47
CA THR A 562 8.12 -35.68 28.82
C THR A 562 6.62 -35.46 29.01
N GLY A 563 5.81 -35.63 27.96
CA GLY A 563 4.34 -35.68 28.05
C GLY A 563 3.59 -34.79 27.05
N ARG A 564 4.25 -34.36 25.96
CA ARG A 564 3.66 -33.56 24.86
C ARG A 564 3.05 -32.24 25.32
N ASN A 565 2.40 -31.52 24.40
CA ASN A 565 1.75 -30.22 24.64
C ASN A 565 2.58 -29.28 25.52
N ARG A 566 3.85 -29.07 25.14
CA ARG A 566 4.80 -28.23 25.88
C ARG A 566 5.90 -27.68 24.98
N VAL A 567 6.58 -26.66 25.49
CA VAL A 567 7.82 -26.15 24.91
C VAL A 567 9.02 -26.72 25.68
N CYS A 568 10.02 -27.20 24.95
CA CYS A 568 11.34 -27.50 25.48
C CYS A 568 12.39 -26.73 24.69
N SER A 569 13.47 -26.32 25.36
CA SER A 569 14.60 -25.64 24.72
C SER A 569 15.92 -26.35 25.03
N LEU A 570 16.87 -26.32 24.09
CA LEU A 570 18.22 -26.84 24.29
C LEU A 570 19.27 -25.82 23.81
N THR A 571 20.34 -25.70 24.60
CA THR A 571 21.60 -25.00 24.23
C THR A 571 22.64 -26.01 23.71
N SER A 572 23.70 -25.56 23.02
CA SER A 572 24.77 -26.49 22.59
C SER A 572 25.44 -27.19 23.77
N HIS A 573 25.62 -26.46 24.88
CA HIS A 573 26.22 -27.03 26.09
C HIS A 573 25.41 -28.23 26.58
N GLN A 574 24.08 -28.08 26.72
CA GLN A 574 23.20 -29.16 27.17
C GLN A 574 23.13 -30.33 26.17
N LEU A 575 23.20 -30.06 24.87
CA LEU A 575 23.25 -31.11 23.85
C LEU A 575 24.54 -31.96 23.95
N LEU A 576 25.66 -31.34 24.34
CA LEU A 576 26.97 -31.99 24.47
C LEU A 576 27.15 -32.69 25.84
N THR A 577 26.54 -32.18 26.91
CA THR A 577 26.69 -32.72 28.28
C THR A 577 25.59 -33.71 28.67
N GLY A 578 24.43 -33.70 28.00
CA GLY A 578 23.31 -34.58 28.31
C GLY A 578 22.51 -34.19 29.56
N GLU A 579 22.68 -32.96 30.07
CA GLU A 579 21.96 -32.45 31.23
C GLU A 579 20.50 -32.07 30.89
N GLU A 580 19.53 -32.52 31.69
CA GLU A 580 18.11 -32.22 31.48
C GLU A 580 17.75 -30.75 31.83
N PRO A 581 16.80 -30.13 31.11
CA PRO A 581 16.44 -28.73 31.33
C PRO A 581 15.65 -28.52 32.62
N ALA A 582 15.99 -27.46 33.37
CA ALA A 582 15.20 -26.99 34.50
C ALA A 582 13.82 -26.51 34.02
N GLN A 583 12.74 -27.04 34.60
CA GLN A 583 11.38 -26.59 34.35
C GLN A 583 11.21 -25.15 34.85
N VAL A 584 10.88 -24.22 33.94
CA VAL A 584 10.43 -22.88 34.32
C VAL A 584 9.00 -23.01 34.86
N THR A 585 8.89 -23.20 36.17
CA THR A 585 7.64 -23.07 36.90
C THR A 585 7.37 -21.58 37.13
N SER A 586 6.19 -21.14 36.73
CA SER A 586 5.67 -19.81 37.05
C SER A 586 5.43 -19.71 38.55
N GLU A 587 6.31 -19.03 39.28
CA GLU A 587 6.04 -18.57 40.64
C GLU A 587 5.96 -17.04 40.69
N SER A 588 4.82 -16.60 41.20
CA SER A 588 4.44 -15.24 41.57
C SER A 588 5.34 -14.65 42.65
N THR A 589 5.78 -13.41 42.45
CA THR A 589 6.19 -12.50 43.54
C THR A 589 5.46 -11.16 43.41
N SER A 590 4.57 -10.89 44.36
CA SER A 590 3.81 -9.64 44.60
C SER A 590 4.76 -8.49 44.96
N ASP A 591 4.73 -7.36 44.23
CA ASP A 591 3.87 -6.15 44.41
C ASP A 591 4.34 -5.10 45.45
N GLU A 592 5.41 -4.36 45.13
CA GLU A 592 5.56 -2.97 45.62
C GLU A 592 5.85 -1.95 44.49
N MET A 593 6.24 -2.43 43.31
CA MET A 593 6.51 -1.61 42.11
C MET A 593 5.49 -1.88 41.00
N LEU A 594 4.28 -2.26 41.38
CA LEU A 594 3.12 -2.41 40.50
C LEU A 594 1.99 -1.52 41.02
N PHE A 595 1.38 -0.77 40.13
CA PHE A 595 0.16 -0.01 40.38
C PHE A 595 -0.95 -0.62 39.54
N GLU A 596 -1.96 -1.21 40.16
CA GLU A 596 -3.14 -1.73 39.46
C GLU A 596 -4.39 -0.93 39.83
N ASN A 597 -5.20 -0.57 38.84
CA ASN A 597 -6.51 0.02 39.06
C ASN A 597 -7.45 -0.26 37.87
N THR A 598 -8.76 -0.12 38.06
CA THR A 598 -9.76 -0.43 37.02
C THR A 598 -10.79 0.69 36.93
N PHE A 599 -11.27 1.00 35.73
CA PHE A 599 -12.39 1.93 35.51
C PHE A 599 -13.25 1.47 34.33
N ASN A 600 -14.50 1.93 34.28
CA ASN A 600 -15.40 1.60 33.18
C ASN A 600 -15.49 2.76 32.17
N ALA A 601 -15.49 2.44 30.88
CA ALA A 601 -15.69 3.38 29.78
C ALA A 601 -16.96 3.03 28.97
N PHE A 602 -17.71 4.04 28.52
CA PHE A 602 -18.93 3.87 27.72
C PHE A 602 -18.63 4.01 26.22
N ILE A 603 -17.82 3.10 25.69
CA ILE A 603 -17.38 3.12 24.29
C ILE A 603 -17.53 1.74 23.64
N SER A 604 -17.64 1.67 22.30
CA SER A 604 -17.62 0.39 21.58
C SER A 604 -16.20 -0.19 21.51
N SER A 605 -16.07 -1.50 21.24
CA SER A 605 -14.78 -2.21 21.09
C SER A 605 -13.82 -1.53 20.15
N ASP A 606 -14.36 -0.99 19.07
CA ASP A 606 -13.55 -0.48 17.98
C ASP A 606 -12.97 0.90 18.35
N ILE A 607 -13.69 1.69 19.17
CA ILE A 607 -13.27 3.01 19.65
C ILE A 607 -12.15 2.92 20.70
N VAL A 608 -12.01 1.78 21.40
CA VAL A 608 -10.96 1.56 22.41
C VAL A 608 -9.58 1.69 21.79
N VAL A 609 -9.36 1.05 20.63
CA VAL A 609 -8.08 1.08 19.91
C VAL A 609 -7.77 2.50 19.41
N TYR A 610 -8.78 3.22 18.88
CA TYR A 610 -8.62 4.60 18.45
C TYR A 610 -8.27 5.56 19.60
N LYS A 611 -8.93 5.42 20.76
CA LYS A 611 -8.64 6.26 21.93
C LYS A 611 -7.28 5.95 22.54
N LEU A 612 -6.81 4.70 22.54
CA LEU A 612 -5.43 4.38 22.91
C LEU A 612 -4.43 4.99 21.94
N GLY A 613 -4.67 4.87 20.62
CA GLY A 613 -3.81 5.46 19.60
C GLY A 613 -3.67 6.98 19.76
N GLY A 614 -4.77 7.66 20.05
CA GLY A 614 -4.75 9.09 20.37
C GLY A 614 -3.99 9.39 21.67
N PHE A 615 -4.21 8.62 22.74
CA PHE A 615 -3.48 8.78 24.00
C PHE A 615 -1.97 8.63 23.82
N VAL A 616 -1.56 7.65 22.99
CA VAL A 616 -0.15 7.39 22.66
C VAL A 616 0.47 8.60 21.96
N ASN A 617 -0.23 9.16 20.96
CA ASN A 617 0.24 10.32 20.22
C ASN A 617 0.31 11.60 21.07
N ASP A 618 -0.72 11.88 21.88
CA ASP A 618 -0.83 13.13 22.65
C ASP A 618 0.10 13.21 23.87
N ASN A 619 0.68 12.07 24.28
CA ASN A 619 1.57 11.99 25.45
C ASN A 619 2.98 11.51 25.10
N ASP A 620 3.37 11.55 23.80
CA ASP A 620 4.65 11.05 23.28
C ASP A 620 4.99 9.64 23.81
N ALA A 621 3.96 8.80 23.98
CA ALA A 621 4.13 7.45 24.49
C ALA A 621 4.62 6.55 23.36
N LYS A 622 5.45 5.56 23.71
CA LYS A 622 5.84 4.52 22.76
C LYS A 622 4.97 3.29 23.00
N LEU A 623 4.18 2.93 22.02
CA LEU A 623 3.39 1.71 22.03
C LEU A 623 4.31 0.51 21.81
N THR A 624 4.33 -0.43 22.75
CA THR A 624 5.23 -1.60 22.73
C THR A 624 4.50 -2.89 22.39
N GLU A 625 3.23 -3.03 22.75
CA GLU A 625 2.38 -4.16 22.37
C GLU A 625 0.91 -3.70 22.28
N VAL A 626 0.14 -4.18 21.30
CA VAL A 626 -1.32 -3.97 21.22
C VAL A 626 -1.99 -5.19 20.62
N ASN A 627 -3.10 -5.61 21.21
CA ASN A 627 -4.07 -6.54 20.65
C ASN A 627 -5.51 -6.11 21.02
N THR A 628 -6.50 -6.91 20.65
CA THR A 628 -7.93 -6.60 20.83
C THR A 628 -8.40 -6.54 22.28
N SER A 629 -7.67 -7.11 23.23
CA SER A 629 -8.04 -7.18 24.65
C SER A 629 -6.99 -6.57 25.59
N HIS A 630 -5.86 -6.09 25.07
CA HIS A 630 -4.76 -5.59 25.88
C HIS A 630 -3.81 -4.69 25.08
N ALA A 631 -3.20 -3.69 25.72
CA ALA A 631 -2.17 -2.82 25.18
C ALA A 631 -1.10 -2.48 26.22
N ILE A 632 0.17 -2.49 25.82
CA ILE A 632 1.31 -2.01 26.61
C ILE A 632 1.88 -0.77 25.95
N LEU A 633 1.99 0.30 26.72
CA LEU A 633 2.56 1.56 26.29
C LEU A 633 3.56 2.09 27.32
N ARG A 634 4.59 2.76 26.82
CA ARG A 634 5.65 3.34 27.62
C ARG A 634 5.58 4.85 27.57
N LEU A 635 5.50 5.50 28.73
CA LEU A 635 5.62 6.96 28.83
C LEU A 635 6.98 7.36 29.36
N GLY A 636 7.65 8.30 28.69
CA GLY A 636 8.97 8.80 29.06
C GLY A 636 10.14 8.05 28.44
N GLN A 637 11.32 8.65 28.56
CA GLN A 637 12.57 8.19 27.98
C GLN A 637 13.54 7.67 29.05
N THR A 638 14.08 6.50 28.77
CA THR A 638 15.21 5.91 29.50
C THR A 638 16.47 6.73 29.21
N GLY A 639 17.08 7.31 30.25
CA GLY A 639 18.38 7.98 30.11
C GLY A 639 19.54 6.99 29.95
N LEU A 640 20.74 7.51 29.69
CA LEU A 640 22.00 6.74 29.63
C LEU A 640 22.29 5.93 30.91
N LEU A 641 21.71 6.32 32.04
CA LEU A 641 21.78 5.59 33.31
C LEU A 641 20.38 5.13 33.70
N PRO A 642 20.23 3.96 34.36
CA PRO A 642 18.95 3.34 34.66
C PRO A 642 18.20 4.03 35.82
N PHE A 643 18.54 5.26 36.19
CA PHE A 643 17.97 5.97 37.33
C PHE A 643 16.82 6.91 36.91
N TRP A 644 15.75 6.93 37.71
CA TRP A 644 14.68 7.91 37.54
C TRP A 644 15.18 9.34 37.78
N GLY A 645 14.93 10.22 36.80
CA GLY A 645 15.24 11.64 36.86
C GLY A 645 14.21 12.47 37.63
N LYS A 646 14.32 13.79 37.51
CA LYS A 646 13.43 14.74 38.23
C LYS A 646 12.16 15.12 37.46
N THR A 647 12.14 14.94 36.14
CA THR A 647 11.01 15.25 35.26
C THR A 647 10.23 13.99 34.88
N ASP A 648 8.98 14.15 34.46
CA ASP A 648 8.11 13.03 34.05
C ASP A 648 8.68 12.26 32.85
N ASP A 649 9.28 12.96 31.88
CA ASP A 649 9.94 12.34 30.73
C ASP A 649 11.19 11.53 31.12
N ARG A 650 11.80 11.83 32.27
CA ARG A 650 12.95 11.08 32.80
C ARG A 650 12.53 10.06 33.87
N ARG A 651 11.23 9.81 34.04
CA ARG A 651 10.65 8.82 34.96
C ARG A 651 9.81 7.83 34.14
N PRO A 652 10.48 6.98 33.34
CA PRO A 652 9.76 6.16 32.39
C PRO A 652 8.94 5.09 33.12
N VAL A 653 7.70 4.91 32.68
CA VAL A 653 6.79 3.89 33.19
C VAL A 653 6.24 3.08 32.03
N GLU A 654 6.02 1.80 32.27
CA GLU A 654 5.26 0.92 31.39
C GLU A 654 3.83 0.83 31.92
N VAL A 655 2.87 0.94 31.02
CA VAL A 655 1.43 0.96 31.31
C VAL A 655 0.80 -0.15 30.48
N GLU A 656 0.35 -1.17 31.17
CA GLU A 656 -0.49 -2.23 30.61
C GLU A 656 -1.96 -1.84 30.79
N VAL A 657 -2.75 -1.94 29.73
CA VAL A 657 -4.17 -1.65 29.71
C VAL A 657 -4.87 -2.89 29.17
N GLU A 658 -5.76 -3.48 29.94
CA GLU A 658 -6.51 -4.70 29.62
C GLU A 658 -8.01 -4.36 29.52
N PHE A 659 -8.65 -4.81 28.44
CA PHE A 659 -10.06 -4.54 28.13
C PHE A 659 -10.90 -5.77 28.49
N GLY A 660 -11.77 -5.62 29.49
CA GLY A 660 -12.70 -6.64 29.96
C GLY A 660 -13.92 -6.82 29.04
N ASN A 661 -14.77 -7.76 29.42
CA ASN A 661 -15.93 -8.18 28.61
C ASN A 661 -17.01 -7.08 28.49
N PHE A 662 -17.61 -6.95 27.31
CA PHE A 662 -18.73 -6.04 27.03
C PHE A 662 -19.97 -6.44 27.80
N VAL A 663 -20.38 -5.62 28.78
CA VAL A 663 -21.65 -5.84 29.48
C VAL A 663 -22.75 -5.04 28.77
N LYS A 664 -23.62 -5.72 28.02
CA LYS A 664 -24.87 -5.11 27.52
C LYS A 664 -25.84 -4.96 28.70
N LYS A 665 -26.00 -3.76 29.23
CA LYS A 665 -27.16 -3.44 30.09
C LYS A 665 -28.37 -3.16 29.21
N THR A 666 -29.33 -4.08 29.21
CA THR A 666 -30.68 -3.81 28.70
C THR A 666 -31.44 -3.01 29.75
N ASP A 667 -31.49 -1.68 29.59
CA ASP A 667 -32.47 -0.87 30.30
C ASP A 667 -33.83 -1.05 29.62
N GLY A 668 -34.78 -1.57 30.38
CA GLY A 668 -36.08 -2.08 29.90
C GLY A 668 -37.06 -1.05 29.35
N ASN A 669 -36.62 0.07 28.74
CA ASN A 669 -37.55 0.96 28.03
C ASN A 669 -36.96 1.96 27.00
N LYS A 670 -35.71 1.82 26.51
CA LYS A 670 -35.20 2.65 25.41
C LYS A 670 -34.32 1.86 24.43
N ARG A 671 -34.50 2.15 23.13
CA ARG A 671 -33.94 1.45 21.97
C ARG A 671 -32.46 1.76 21.68
N SER A 672 -31.63 2.05 22.70
CA SER A 672 -30.17 2.21 22.53
C SER A 672 -29.42 1.41 23.57
N SER A 673 -28.67 0.38 23.14
CA SER A 673 -27.72 -0.33 24.01
C SER A 673 -26.40 0.43 24.03
N THR A 674 -26.07 1.10 25.13
CA THR A 674 -24.71 1.61 25.37
C THR A 674 -23.84 0.46 25.87
N SER A 675 -22.83 0.10 25.09
CA SER A 675 -21.82 -0.89 25.49
C SER A 675 -20.86 -0.26 26.51
N GLN A 676 -20.68 -0.93 27.64
CA GLN A 676 -19.73 -0.55 28.68
C GLN A 676 -18.55 -1.55 28.66
N VAL A 677 -17.33 -1.02 28.66
CA VAL A 677 -16.07 -1.80 28.71
C VAL A 677 -15.39 -1.53 30.04
N GLU A 678 -15.05 -2.60 30.76
CA GLU A 678 -14.18 -2.50 31.93
C GLU A 678 -12.73 -2.41 31.47
N ILE A 679 -11.97 -1.45 31.97
CA ILE A 679 -10.58 -1.23 31.60
C ILE A 679 -9.72 -1.38 32.85
N LYS A 680 -8.93 -2.46 32.90
CA LYS A 680 -7.93 -2.69 33.95
C LYS A 680 -6.60 -2.09 33.49
N VAL A 681 -5.92 -1.37 34.37
CA VAL A 681 -4.64 -0.70 34.09
C VAL A 681 -3.62 -1.16 35.11
N ARG A 682 -2.49 -1.68 34.65
CA ARG A 682 -1.30 -1.94 35.46
C ARG A 682 -0.18 -1.01 35.03
N ILE A 683 0.56 -0.45 35.98
CA ILE A 683 1.69 0.45 35.70
C ILE A 683 2.88 -0.07 36.48
N SER A 684 4.04 -0.14 35.84
CA SER A 684 5.32 -0.54 36.44
C SER A 684 6.42 0.47 36.08
N PRO A 685 7.46 0.66 36.93
CA PRO A 685 8.54 1.58 36.63
C PRO A 685 9.58 0.94 35.70
N LEU A 686 10.10 1.73 34.76
CA LEU A 686 11.26 1.34 33.96
C LEU A 686 12.52 1.99 34.58
N GLY A 687 13.42 1.15 35.09
CA GLY A 687 14.63 1.59 35.80
C GLY A 687 14.47 1.69 37.32
N TRP A 688 15.54 2.08 38.00
CA TRP A 688 15.65 2.06 39.45
C TRP A 688 14.97 3.27 40.10
N VAL A 689 13.93 2.99 40.88
CA VAL A 689 13.16 3.96 41.66
C VAL A 689 13.71 4.06 43.07
N LYS A 690 14.17 5.26 43.46
CA LYS A 690 14.72 5.51 44.81
C LYS A 690 13.65 5.54 45.92
N GLN A 691 12.42 5.94 45.59
CA GLN A 691 11.32 6.09 46.54
C GLN A 691 10.01 5.59 45.92
N THR A 692 9.41 4.55 46.50
CA THR A 692 8.14 3.95 46.03
C THR A 692 7.01 4.98 45.93
N THR A 693 7.00 5.98 46.82
CA THR A 693 6.01 7.09 46.79
C THR A 693 6.08 7.93 45.52
N GLN A 694 7.27 8.11 44.91
CA GLN A 694 7.42 8.85 43.66
C GLN A 694 6.87 8.06 42.47
N PHE A 695 7.06 6.75 42.47
CA PHE A 695 6.45 5.85 41.48
C PHE A 695 4.92 5.88 41.61
N GLN A 696 4.38 5.72 42.82
CA GLN A 696 2.94 5.73 43.06
C GLN A 696 2.28 7.07 42.65
N GLN A 697 2.94 8.20 42.84
CA GLN A 697 2.46 9.51 42.35
C GLN A 697 2.44 9.61 40.82
N ARG A 698 3.50 9.14 40.15
CA ARG A 698 3.59 9.12 38.69
C ARG A 698 2.54 8.19 38.08
N ALA A 699 2.41 6.97 38.62
CA ALA A 699 1.42 5.99 38.18
C ALA A 699 -0.01 6.52 38.32
N ASN A 700 -0.36 7.12 39.46
CA ASN A 700 -1.67 7.75 39.65
C ASN A 700 -1.96 8.89 38.65
N ARG A 701 -0.95 9.69 38.28
CA ARG A 701 -1.11 10.76 37.29
C ARG A 701 -1.39 10.19 35.90
N VAL A 702 -0.62 9.18 35.50
CA VAL A 702 -0.78 8.48 34.22
C VAL A 702 -2.15 7.79 34.15
N PHE A 703 -2.58 7.11 35.21
CA PHE A 703 -3.90 6.50 35.30
C PHE A 703 -5.04 7.52 35.13
N ARG A 704 -4.94 8.71 35.74
CA ARG A 704 -5.94 9.79 35.56
C ARG A 704 -5.97 10.32 34.13
N LEU A 705 -4.81 10.47 33.48
CA LEU A 705 -4.74 10.89 32.08
C LEU A 705 -5.42 9.86 31.17
N LEU A 706 -5.11 8.57 31.36
CA LEU A 706 -5.74 7.48 30.60
C LEU A 706 -7.25 7.48 30.83
N LYS A 707 -7.70 7.52 32.09
CA LYS A 707 -9.13 7.56 32.43
C LYS A 707 -9.86 8.75 31.82
N ASN A 708 -9.27 9.94 31.80
CA ASN A 708 -9.87 11.12 31.18
C ASN A 708 -9.98 10.99 29.66
N TYR A 709 -8.97 10.39 29.01
CA TYR A 709 -8.96 10.13 27.57
C TYR A 709 -10.11 9.20 27.14
N PHE A 710 -10.41 8.22 28.00
CA PHE A 710 -11.52 7.29 27.82
C PHE A 710 -12.89 7.83 28.27
N ALA A 711 -12.92 8.98 28.98
CA ALA A 711 -14.15 9.61 29.48
C ALA A 711 -14.58 10.87 28.70
N ALA A 712 -13.70 11.47 27.89
CA ALA A 712 -14.09 12.51 26.94
C ALA A 712 -14.95 11.88 25.84
N ASP A 713 -16.09 12.48 25.51
CA ASP A 713 -17.00 11.99 24.45
C ASP A 713 -16.38 12.11 23.06
#